data_AF-W9RXS0-F1
#
_entry.id   AF-W9RXS0-F1
#
_cell.length_a   1.000
_cell.length_b   1.000
_cell.length_c   1.000
_cell.angle_alpha   90.00
_cell.angle_beta   90.00
_cell.angle_gamma   90.00
#
_symmetry.space_group_name_H-M   'P 1'
#
loop_
_entity.id
_entity.type
_entity.pdbx_description
1 polymer ?
#
loop_
_entity_poly.entity_id
_entity_poly.type
_entity_poly.pdbx_seq_one_letter_code
_entity_poly.pdbx_strand_id
1 'polypeptide(L)'
;MGNYTNTIPNLQIEALLSVSPSKLTDPRQVRGVSTAGSGDPFGSDILGGCLNVLLYYNRACQEDSGWLHAGWIKESLGKALLEQPIFCGRLRKTEARSAADGDKRLEIVSNDSGIRLIEARMPVTLSEFLGSKSRHEAETELVFWKDIDREDPNFSPLFYLQVTNFECGGYSFGISCSLLLADFLFNGNFLKRWAEIHNTMLSSPKTKSPIYYLPKFKRDGSSIPGVFGSSPSKKSGQTMIFDARNSEKELAITSSLALLCVEEVESKLGYDYDKISSEYFSLFVNEPGNVKIEKCSKLGIINKAKLSLNNMGVTSSSWDEVGAHEVEFREGNKPVHVSFWIGSSDQIVMAIPSSEKGISGMKIIVATEARSAADGDKRLEIVSNDSGIRLIEARMPVTLSEFLGSKSRHEAETELVFWKDIDREDPNFSPLFYLQVTNFECGGYSFGISCSLLLADFLFNGNFLKRWAEIHNTMLSSPKTKSPIYYLPKFKRDGSSIPGVFGSSPSKKSGQTMIFDARNSEKELAITSSLALLCVEEVESKLGYDYDKISSEYFSLFVNEPGNVKIEKCSKLGIINKAKLSLNNMGVTSSSWDEVGAHEVEFREGNKPVHVSFWIGSSDQIVMAIPSSEKGISGMKIIVAVPN
;
A
#
# COMPACT_ATOMS: atom_id res chain seq x y z
N MET A 1 -4.77 9.70 -35.43
CA MET A 1 -3.92 9.24 -34.31
C MET A 1 -4.48 9.88 -33.05
N GLY A 2 -5.27 9.13 -32.29
CA GLY A 2 -5.94 9.64 -31.09
C GLY A 2 -5.00 9.58 -29.89
N ASN A 3 -4.98 10.65 -29.10
CA ASN A 3 -4.28 10.73 -27.82
C ASN A 3 -4.92 9.74 -26.84
N TYR A 4 -4.28 8.59 -26.59
CA TYR A 4 -4.64 7.71 -25.48
C TYR A 4 -4.10 8.31 -24.19
N THR A 5 -4.97 8.86 -23.36
CA THR A 5 -4.67 9.11 -21.95
C THR A 5 -4.47 7.74 -21.28
N ASN A 6 -3.24 7.44 -20.83
CA ASN A 6 -2.83 6.13 -20.29
C ASN A 6 -3.40 5.79 -18.90
N THR A 7 -4.38 6.55 -18.40
CA THR A 7 -4.99 6.35 -17.08
C THR A 7 -6.44 5.89 -17.27
N ILE A 8 -6.77 4.71 -16.75
CA ILE A 8 -8.15 4.21 -16.73
C ILE A 8 -8.93 5.14 -15.78
N PRO A 9 -10.06 5.72 -16.22
CA PRO A 9 -10.88 6.58 -15.36
C PRO A 9 -11.48 5.78 -14.20
N ASN A 10 -11.66 6.46 -13.06
CA ASN A 10 -12.07 5.83 -11.81
C ASN A 10 -13.45 5.16 -11.89
N LEU A 11 -13.57 3.96 -11.32
CA LEU A 11 -14.84 3.26 -11.12
C LEU A 11 -15.83 4.08 -10.28
N GLN A 12 -17.12 4.02 -10.65
CA GLN A 12 -18.22 4.64 -9.90
C GLN A 12 -19.09 3.57 -9.24
N ILE A 13 -19.16 3.57 -7.90
CA ILE A 13 -20.06 2.70 -7.14
C ILE A 13 -21.46 3.34 -7.08
N GLU A 14 -22.46 2.56 -7.49
CA GLU A 14 -23.83 3.01 -7.72
C GLU A 14 -24.81 2.44 -6.68
N ALA A 15 -24.53 1.24 -6.16
CA ALA A 15 -25.33 0.65 -5.08
C ALA A 15 -24.51 -0.30 -4.21
N LEU A 16 -24.85 -0.35 -2.92
CA LEU A 16 -24.40 -1.37 -1.98
C LEU A 16 -25.63 -2.07 -1.38
N LEU A 17 -25.73 -3.37 -1.63
CA LEU A 17 -26.86 -4.21 -1.29
C LEU A 17 -26.38 -5.45 -0.52
N SER A 18 -27.33 -6.25 -0.07
CA SER A 18 -27.04 -7.56 0.50
C SER A 18 -28.01 -8.61 -0.03
N VAL A 19 -27.49 -9.82 -0.18
CA VAL A 19 -28.24 -10.98 -0.66
C VAL A 19 -28.14 -12.07 0.40
N SER A 20 -29.26 -12.35 1.05
CA SER A 20 -29.42 -13.46 1.97
C SER A 20 -30.02 -14.68 1.26
N PRO A 21 -29.96 -15.87 1.87
CA PRO A 21 -30.69 -17.02 1.36
C PRO A 21 -32.19 -16.70 1.25
N SER A 22 -32.84 -17.24 0.23
CA SER A 22 -34.25 -16.93 -0.08
C SER A 22 -35.26 -17.47 0.93
N LYS A 23 -34.81 -18.32 1.85
CA LYS A 23 -35.54 -18.85 3.01
C LYS A 23 -34.57 -18.95 4.19
N LEU A 24 -35.12 -19.03 5.41
CA LEU A 24 -34.33 -19.29 6.61
C LEU A 24 -33.55 -20.61 6.45
N THR A 25 -32.26 -20.57 6.75
CA THR A 25 -31.43 -21.78 6.75
C THR A 25 -31.55 -22.48 8.10
N ASP A 26 -32.07 -23.71 8.11
CA ASP A 26 -32.19 -24.56 9.29
C ASP A 26 -31.92 -26.05 8.94
N PRO A 27 -30.98 -26.75 9.62
CA PRO A 27 -30.11 -26.25 10.67
C PRO A 27 -29.02 -25.31 10.14
N ARG A 28 -28.53 -24.42 11.01
CA ARG A 28 -27.39 -23.56 10.69
C ARG A 28 -26.14 -24.42 10.49
N GLN A 29 -25.46 -24.20 9.37
CA GLN A 29 -24.15 -24.78 9.13
C GLN A 29 -23.10 -24.07 9.98
N VAL A 30 -22.19 -24.87 10.54
CA VAL A 30 -21.04 -24.38 11.31
C VAL A 30 -19.79 -24.97 10.69
N ARG A 31 -18.78 -24.13 10.51
CA ARG A 31 -17.43 -24.54 10.09
C ARG A 31 -16.43 -24.14 11.18
N GLY A 32 -15.67 -25.08 11.69
CA GLY A 32 -14.57 -24.79 12.61
C GLY A 32 -13.43 -24.06 11.92
N VAL A 33 -12.73 -23.21 12.66
CA VAL A 33 -11.47 -22.57 12.26
C VAL A 33 -10.47 -22.85 13.37
N SER A 34 -9.45 -23.67 13.09
CA SER A 34 -8.44 -24.06 14.06
C SER A 34 -7.06 -23.55 13.66
N THR A 35 -6.26 -23.11 14.63
CA THR A 35 -4.89 -22.65 14.43
C THR A 35 -3.92 -23.61 15.11
N ALA A 36 -2.87 -24.04 14.41
CA ALA A 36 -1.78 -24.81 15.01
C ALA A 36 -0.71 -23.88 15.59
N GLY A 37 -0.63 -23.80 16.92
CA GLY A 37 0.41 -23.05 17.64
C GLY A 37 -0.15 -22.37 18.90
N SER A 38 0.68 -22.16 19.93
CA SER A 38 0.30 -21.52 21.20
C SER A 38 0.18 -20.00 21.13
N GLY A 39 -0.09 -19.46 19.93
CA GLY A 39 -0.15 -18.02 19.65
C GLY A 39 -1.59 -17.53 19.51
N ASP A 40 -1.79 -16.22 19.69
CA ASP A 40 -3.09 -15.58 19.50
C ASP A 40 -3.68 -15.89 18.10
N PRO A 41 -4.88 -16.51 18.01
CA PRO A 41 -5.56 -16.76 16.73
C PRO A 41 -5.82 -15.48 15.92
N PHE A 42 -5.74 -14.30 16.55
CA PHE A 42 -5.90 -12.98 15.92
C PHE A 42 -4.58 -12.29 15.59
N GLY A 43 -3.43 -12.89 15.91
CA GLY A 43 -2.10 -12.27 15.77
C GLY A 43 -1.47 -12.42 14.38
N SER A 44 -2.02 -13.25 13.51
CA SER A 44 -1.54 -13.47 12.14
C SER A 44 -2.46 -12.83 11.12
N ASP A 45 -1.91 -12.36 10.01
CA ASP A 45 -2.62 -11.68 8.91
C ASP A 45 -3.60 -12.58 8.12
N ILE A 46 -3.98 -13.73 8.70
CA ILE A 46 -4.95 -14.72 8.20
C ILE A 46 -6.31 -14.09 7.89
N LEU A 47 -6.72 -13.07 8.65
CA LEU A 47 -8.03 -12.42 8.55
C LEU A 47 -8.15 -11.43 7.37
N GLY A 48 -7.03 -11.07 6.73
CA GLY A 48 -7.00 -10.17 5.58
C GLY A 48 -6.97 -10.88 4.22
N GLY A 49 -6.74 -12.19 4.20
CA GLY A 49 -6.62 -12.95 2.96
C GLY A 49 -7.95 -13.19 2.24
N CYS A 50 -8.05 -12.86 0.95
CA CYS A 50 -9.19 -13.21 0.09
C CYS A 50 -8.78 -13.83 -1.24
N LEU A 51 -9.64 -14.69 -1.78
CA LEU A 51 -9.62 -15.10 -3.17
C LEU A 51 -10.43 -14.12 -4.00
N ASN A 52 -9.87 -13.65 -5.11
CA ASN A 52 -10.54 -12.78 -6.07
C ASN A 52 -10.72 -13.48 -7.42
N VAL A 53 -11.92 -13.37 -7.97
CA VAL A 53 -12.30 -13.90 -9.29
C VAL A 53 -12.99 -12.79 -10.08
N LEU A 54 -12.52 -12.51 -11.29
CA LEU A 54 -13.18 -11.60 -12.23
C LEU A 54 -13.63 -12.34 -13.47
N LEU A 55 -14.90 -12.27 -13.79
CA LEU A 55 -15.50 -12.84 -15.01
C LEU A 55 -15.97 -11.69 -15.90
N TYR A 56 -15.47 -11.59 -17.13
CA TYR A 56 -15.85 -10.53 -18.07
C TYR A 56 -16.75 -11.06 -19.16
N TYR A 57 -17.85 -10.39 -19.46
CA TYR A 57 -18.81 -10.80 -20.47
C TYR A 57 -19.05 -9.68 -21.48
N ASN A 58 -19.12 -10.09 -22.75
CA ASN A 58 -19.70 -9.24 -23.77
C ASN A 58 -21.21 -9.19 -23.61
N ARG A 59 -21.79 -8.10 -24.10
CA ARG A 59 -23.24 -7.97 -24.24
C ARG A 59 -23.73 -8.95 -25.32
N ALA A 60 -24.58 -9.90 -24.97
CA ALA A 60 -25.03 -10.92 -25.93
C ALA A 60 -26.22 -10.48 -26.80
N CYS A 61 -27.08 -9.55 -26.35
CA CYS A 61 -28.15 -8.95 -27.16
C CYS A 61 -28.55 -7.54 -26.66
N GLN A 62 -29.51 -6.89 -27.32
CA GLN A 62 -29.96 -5.54 -26.91
C GLN A 62 -30.65 -5.50 -25.54
N GLU A 63 -31.35 -6.55 -25.15
CA GLU A 63 -31.99 -6.63 -23.83
C GLU A 63 -31.00 -6.96 -22.71
N ASP A 64 -29.78 -7.39 -23.08
CA ASP A 64 -28.72 -7.74 -22.16
C ASP A 64 -28.05 -6.51 -21.54
N SER A 65 -27.84 -6.57 -20.23
CA SER A 65 -27.05 -5.59 -19.50
C SER A 65 -26.62 -6.15 -18.15
N GLY A 66 -25.45 -5.72 -17.66
CA GLY A 66 -25.03 -6.03 -16.29
C GLY A 66 -26.04 -5.55 -15.25
N TRP A 67 -26.81 -4.49 -15.53
CA TRP A 67 -27.92 -4.04 -14.65
C TRP A 67 -29.07 -5.04 -14.56
N LEU A 68 -29.44 -5.66 -15.68
CA LEU A 68 -30.44 -6.72 -15.70
C LEU A 68 -29.95 -7.91 -14.89
N HIS A 69 -28.68 -8.30 -15.10
CA HIS A 69 -28.05 -9.36 -14.31
C HIS A 69 -28.00 -9.01 -12.83
N ALA A 70 -27.60 -7.80 -12.42
CA ALA A 70 -27.57 -7.38 -11.02
C ALA A 70 -28.96 -7.51 -10.35
N GLY A 71 -30.02 -7.15 -11.07
CA GLY A 71 -31.41 -7.35 -10.61
C GLY A 71 -31.76 -8.82 -10.38
N TRP A 72 -31.47 -9.69 -11.37
CA TRP A 72 -31.74 -11.13 -11.28
C TRP A 72 -30.85 -11.86 -10.27
N ILE A 73 -29.61 -11.42 -10.13
CA ILE A 73 -28.60 -12.01 -9.24
C ILE A 73 -29.10 -12.02 -7.81
N LYS A 74 -29.79 -10.97 -7.35
CA LYS A 74 -30.34 -10.96 -5.99
C LYS A 74 -31.32 -12.11 -5.73
N GLU A 75 -32.08 -12.53 -6.74
CA GLU A 75 -33.01 -13.66 -6.63
C GLU A 75 -32.31 -15.01 -6.87
N SER A 76 -31.50 -15.11 -7.93
CA SER A 76 -30.83 -16.36 -8.30
C SER A 76 -29.78 -16.78 -7.27
N LEU A 77 -29.02 -15.81 -6.76
CA LEU A 77 -28.01 -16.04 -5.73
C LEU A 77 -28.66 -16.36 -4.39
N GLY A 78 -29.78 -15.72 -4.04
CA GLY A 78 -30.56 -16.10 -2.86
C GLY A 78 -31.05 -17.56 -2.90
N LYS A 79 -31.27 -18.15 -4.08
CA LYS A 79 -31.53 -19.59 -4.22
C LYS A 79 -30.26 -20.44 -4.16
N ALA A 80 -29.20 -20.02 -4.85
CA ALA A 80 -27.91 -20.74 -4.81
C ALA A 80 -27.33 -20.81 -3.38
N LEU A 81 -27.51 -19.75 -2.58
CA LEU A 81 -27.09 -19.69 -1.19
C LEU A 81 -27.86 -20.65 -0.27
N LEU A 82 -29.01 -21.20 -0.68
CA LEU A 82 -29.66 -22.30 0.07
C LEU A 82 -28.88 -23.61 -0.08
N GLU A 83 -28.23 -23.82 -1.22
CA GLU A 83 -27.39 -25.00 -1.44
C GLU A 83 -26.05 -24.85 -0.69
N GLN A 84 -25.55 -23.62 -0.51
CA GLN A 84 -24.30 -23.33 0.20
C GLN A 84 -24.41 -22.13 1.19
N PRO A 85 -25.14 -22.28 2.31
CA PRO A 85 -25.48 -21.17 3.21
C PRO A 85 -24.30 -20.62 4.03
N ILE A 86 -23.20 -21.37 4.12
CA ILE A 86 -21.99 -20.93 4.82
C ILE A 86 -21.37 -19.67 4.20
N PHE A 87 -21.60 -19.37 2.91
CA PHE A 87 -21.19 -18.10 2.29
C PHE A 87 -21.86 -16.88 2.92
N CYS A 88 -23.04 -17.06 3.51
CA CYS A 88 -23.75 -16.01 4.26
C CYS A 88 -23.32 -15.93 5.72
N GLY A 89 -22.35 -16.74 6.14
CA GLY A 89 -21.91 -16.83 7.52
C GLY A 89 -21.06 -15.66 7.98
N ARG A 90 -20.81 -15.65 9.30
CA ARG A 90 -19.91 -14.69 9.96
C ARG A 90 -18.97 -15.44 10.88
N LEU A 91 -17.76 -14.93 11.02
CA LEU A 91 -16.76 -15.49 11.90
C LEU A 91 -17.09 -15.12 13.35
N ARG A 92 -17.14 -16.13 14.22
CA ARG A 92 -17.50 -16.02 15.63
C ARG A 92 -16.39 -16.55 16.52
N LYS A 93 -16.20 -15.87 17.66
CA LYS A 93 -15.36 -16.33 18.77
C LYS A 93 -16.22 -17.21 19.69
N THR A 94 -15.76 -18.42 19.99
CA THR A 94 -16.44 -19.32 20.92
C THR A 94 -15.69 -19.36 22.24
N GLU A 95 -16.41 -19.27 23.36
CA GLU A 95 -15.85 -19.46 24.70
C GLU A 95 -15.53 -20.94 24.95
N ALA A 96 -14.43 -21.21 25.65
CA ALA A 96 -14.00 -22.57 25.97
C ALA A 96 -15.05 -23.27 26.84
N ARG A 97 -15.58 -24.41 26.37
CA ARG A 97 -16.63 -25.16 27.07
C ARG A 97 -16.11 -25.95 28.28
N SER A 98 -14.79 -26.05 28.48
CA SER A 98 -14.17 -26.59 29.69
C SER A 98 -12.73 -26.13 29.83
N ALA A 99 -12.19 -26.16 31.06
CA ALA A 99 -10.79 -25.84 31.35
C ALA A 99 -9.76 -26.79 30.71
N ALA A 100 -10.20 -27.92 30.13
CA ALA A 100 -9.35 -28.84 29.36
C ALA A 100 -9.26 -28.48 27.86
N ASP A 101 -10.16 -27.62 27.37
CA ASP A 101 -10.22 -27.14 25.99
C ASP A 101 -9.51 -25.77 25.96
N GLY A 102 -8.18 -25.80 26.09
CA GLY A 102 -7.32 -24.65 26.36
C GLY A 102 -7.15 -23.62 25.24
N ASP A 103 -8.13 -23.39 24.36
CA ASP A 103 -8.06 -22.28 23.40
C ASP A 103 -9.42 -21.73 22.95
N LYS A 104 -9.47 -20.42 22.71
CA LYS A 104 -10.61 -19.74 22.07
C LYS A 104 -10.77 -20.31 20.66
N ARG A 105 -11.83 -21.10 20.39
CA ARG A 105 -12.10 -21.63 19.05
C ARG A 105 -12.83 -20.62 18.19
N LEU A 106 -12.32 -20.39 16.99
CA LEU A 106 -13.01 -19.64 15.95
C LEU A 106 -13.91 -20.57 15.15
N GLU A 107 -15.07 -20.07 14.72
CA GLU A 107 -15.96 -20.81 13.85
C GLU A 107 -16.75 -19.85 12.94
N ILE A 108 -17.11 -20.31 11.77
CA ILE A 108 -18.02 -19.60 10.86
C ILE A 108 -19.40 -20.20 11.05
N VAL A 109 -20.39 -19.37 11.35
CA VAL A 109 -21.78 -19.80 11.51
C VAL A 109 -22.61 -19.18 10.39
N SER A 110 -23.35 -19.99 9.63
CA SER A 110 -24.33 -19.50 8.67
C SER A 110 -25.48 -18.82 9.42
N ASN A 111 -25.43 -17.50 9.53
CA ASN A 111 -26.40 -16.71 10.30
C ASN A 111 -27.37 -15.92 9.41
N ASP A 112 -27.46 -16.28 8.12
CA ASP A 112 -28.29 -15.66 7.10
C ASP A 112 -28.11 -14.13 6.97
N SER A 113 -26.99 -13.57 7.45
CA SER A 113 -26.67 -12.14 7.31
C SER A 113 -26.43 -11.72 5.86
N GLY A 114 -26.35 -12.70 4.97
CA GLY A 114 -26.15 -12.52 3.54
C GLY A 114 -24.71 -12.16 3.17
N ILE A 115 -24.50 -12.13 1.86
CA ILE A 115 -23.30 -11.60 1.22
C ILE A 115 -23.51 -10.12 0.84
N ARG A 116 -22.44 -9.39 0.55
CA ARG A 116 -22.55 -8.03 0.01
C ARG A 116 -22.57 -8.04 -1.51
N LEU A 117 -23.48 -7.25 -2.09
CA LEU A 117 -23.59 -7.03 -3.52
C LEU A 117 -23.30 -5.56 -3.82
N ILE A 118 -22.29 -5.30 -4.64
CA ILE A 118 -21.91 -3.98 -5.10
C ILE A 118 -22.36 -3.86 -6.56
N GLU A 119 -22.98 -2.75 -6.92
CA GLU A 119 -23.20 -2.41 -8.31
C GLU A 119 -22.35 -1.20 -8.67
N ALA A 120 -21.65 -1.27 -9.78
CA ALA A 120 -20.71 -0.25 -10.21
C ALA A 120 -20.73 -0.02 -11.71
N ARG A 121 -20.13 1.09 -12.12
CA ARG A 121 -19.99 1.53 -13.51
C ARG A 121 -18.55 1.91 -13.78
N MET A 122 -18.02 1.39 -14.88
CA MET A 122 -16.69 1.69 -15.40
C MET A 122 -16.85 2.55 -16.67
N PRO A 123 -16.38 3.82 -16.68
CA PRO A 123 -16.55 4.75 -17.81
C PRO A 123 -15.51 4.53 -18.92
N VAL A 124 -15.33 3.27 -19.32
CA VAL A 124 -14.60 2.84 -20.53
C VAL A 124 -15.31 1.65 -21.15
N THR A 125 -15.00 1.33 -22.41
CA THR A 125 -15.46 0.09 -23.00
C THR A 125 -14.68 -1.12 -22.46
N LEU A 126 -15.31 -2.31 -22.47
CA LEU A 126 -14.65 -3.55 -22.04
C LEU A 126 -13.40 -3.85 -22.87
N SER A 127 -13.43 -3.59 -24.18
CA SER A 127 -12.28 -3.82 -25.06
C SER A 127 -11.11 -2.89 -24.74
N GLU A 128 -11.37 -1.63 -24.42
CA GLU A 128 -10.33 -0.67 -24.01
C GLU A 128 -9.74 -1.06 -22.66
N PHE A 129 -10.59 -1.47 -21.71
CA PHE A 129 -10.15 -1.95 -20.40
C PHE A 129 -9.23 -3.17 -20.50
N LEU A 130 -9.65 -4.20 -21.25
CA LEU A 130 -8.87 -5.42 -21.44
C LEU A 130 -7.57 -5.20 -22.24
N GLY A 131 -7.56 -4.19 -23.12
CA GLY A 131 -6.38 -3.80 -23.91
C GLY A 131 -5.40 -2.87 -23.19
N SER A 132 -5.73 -2.37 -21.99
CA SER A 132 -4.90 -1.43 -21.25
C SER A 132 -3.63 -2.06 -20.66
N LYS A 133 -2.51 -1.33 -20.70
CA LYS A 133 -1.26 -1.74 -20.05
C LYS A 133 -1.36 -1.74 -18.51
N SER A 134 -2.21 -0.88 -17.94
CA SER A 134 -2.47 -0.78 -16.50
C SER A 134 -3.64 -1.66 -16.04
N ARG A 135 -4.14 -2.57 -16.90
CA ARG A 135 -5.25 -3.48 -16.57
C ARG A 135 -5.04 -4.19 -15.23
N HIS A 136 -3.83 -4.71 -14.98
CA HIS A 136 -3.58 -5.49 -13.76
C HIS A 136 -3.84 -4.69 -12.48
N GLU A 137 -3.53 -3.40 -12.46
CA GLU A 137 -3.80 -2.52 -11.32
C GLU A 137 -5.29 -2.17 -11.26
N ALA A 138 -5.87 -1.77 -12.40
CA ALA A 138 -7.29 -1.38 -12.47
C ALA A 138 -8.28 -2.52 -12.17
N GLU A 139 -7.89 -3.78 -12.39
CA GLU A 139 -8.68 -4.95 -11.99
C GLU A 139 -8.96 -5.02 -10.50
N THR A 140 -8.10 -4.44 -9.66
CA THR A 140 -8.32 -4.38 -8.21
C THR A 140 -9.52 -3.51 -7.83
N GLU A 141 -9.93 -2.58 -8.70
CA GLU A 141 -11.15 -1.78 -8.49
C GLU A 141 -12.42 -2.56 -8.88
N LEU A 142 -12.31 -3.56 -9.75
CA LEU A 142 -13.46 -4.35 -10.23
C LEU A 142 -13.94 -5.40 -9.22
N VAL A 143 -13.25 -5.52 -8.08
CA VAL A 143 -13.63 -6.34 -6.94
C VAL A 143 -13.73 -5.45 -5.70
N PHE A 144 -14.50 -5.88 -4.70
CA PHE A 144 -14.61 -5.17 -3.43
C PHE A 144 -14.26 -6.13 -2.31
N TRP A 145 -13.31 -5.74 -1.47
CA TRP A 145 -12.94 -6.49 -0.28
C TRP A 145 -12.78 -5.58 0.92
N LYS A 146 -13.18 -6.08 2.08
CA LYS A 146 -12.87 -5.46 3.37
C LYS A 146 -12.44 -6.57 4.30
N ASP A 147 -11.26 -6.41 4.89
CA ASP A 147 -10.68 -7.39 5.81
C ASP A 147 -11.61 -7.63 7.01
N ILE A 148 -11.50 -8.84 7.57
CA ILE A 148 -12.30 -9.22 8.71
C ILE A 148 -11.86 -8.40 9.93
N ASP A 149 -12.81 -7.68 10.52
CA ASP A 149 -12.59 -6.91 11.74
C ASP A 149 -12.19 -7.83 12.89
N ARG A 150 -11.05 -7.56 13.53
CA ARG A 150 -10.51 -8.38 14.63
C ARG A 150 -11.31 -8.21 15.92
N GLU A 151 -11.84 -7.01 16.17
CA GLU A 151 -12.65 -6.71 17.33
C GLU A 151 -14.05 -7.30 17.14
N ASP A 152 -14.60 -7.10 15.94
CA ASP A 152 -15.99 -7.38 15.59
C ASP A 152 -16.18 -8.32 14.38
N PRO A 153 -15.58 -9.54 14.39
CA PRO A 153 -15.59 -10.44 13.23
C PRO A 153 -17.00 -10.94 12.87
N ASN A 154 -17.93 -10.91 13.83
CA ASN A 154 -19.33 -11.31 13.65
C ASN A 154 -20.09 -10.39 12.68
N PHE A 155 -19.59 -9.18 12.40
CA PHE A 155 -20.21 -8.23 11.49
C PHE A 155 -19.57 -8.22 10.10
N SER A 156 -18.42 -8.88 9.94
CA SER A 156 -17.62 -8.89 8.72
C SER A 156 -18.13 -9.94 7.71
N PRO A 157 -18.64 -9.52 6.54
CA PRO A 157 -18.98 -10.44 5.46
C PRO A 157 -17.75 -11.20 4.97
N LEU A 158 -17.93 -12.48 4.66
CA LEU A 158 -16.87 -13.35 4.14
C LEU A 158 -16.92 -13.52 2.62
N PHE A 159 -17.90 -12.89 1.96
CA PHE A 159 -18.15 -12.99 0.53
C PHE A 159 -18.75 -11.69 0.00
N TYR A 160 -18.15 -11.18 -1.08
CA TYR A 160 -18.56 -9.99 -1.80
C TYR A 160 -18.71 -10.31 -3.28
N LEU A 161 -19.72 -9.73 -3.89
CA LEU A 161 -19.98 -9.78 -5.32
C LEU A 161 -20.14 -8.36 -5.84
N GLN A 162 -19.38 -7.99 -6.85
CA GLN A 162 -19.47 -6.72 -7.56
C GLN A 162 -19.92 -6.97 -9.00
N VAL A 163 -20.97 -6.27 -9.43
CA VAL A 163 -21.42 -6.24 -10.82
C VAL A 163 -21.01 -4.91 -11.42
N THR A 164 -20.07 -4.92 -12.36
CA THR A 164 -19.59 -3.69 -13.00
C THR A 164 -20.09 -3.61 -14.44
N ASN A 165 -20.72 -2.49 -14.81
CA ASN A 165 -21.16 -2.22 -16.18
C ASN A 165 -20.15 -1.34 -16.92
N PHE A 166 -19.76 -1.72 -18.14
CA PHE A 166 -18.90 -0.95 -19.04
C PHE A 166 -19.74 -0.13 -20.04
N GLU A 167 -19.16 0.91 -20.64
CA GLU A 167 -19.88 1.80 -21.56
C GLU A 167 -20.44 1.10 -22.80
N CYS A 168 -19.75 0.05 -23.29
CA CYS A 168 -20.21 -0.75 -24.42
C CYS A 168 -21.39 -1.68 -24.09
N GLY A 169 -21.85 -1.71 -22.83
CA GLY A 169 -22.87 -2.62 -22.34
C GLY A 169 -22.35 -4.02 -21.95
N GLY A 170 -21.05 -4.29 -22.17
CA GLY A 170 -20.37 -5.41 -21.53
C GLY A 170 -20.35 -5.24 -20.00
N TYR A 171 -20.12 -6.32 -19.27
CA TYR A 171 -20.17 -6.32 -17.82
C TYR A 171 -19.17 -7.30 -17.21
N SER A 172 -18.84 -7.11 -15.93
CA SER A 172 -18.05 -8.07 -15.17
C SER A 172 -18.70 -8.46 -13.84
N PHE A 173 -18.39 -9.68 -13.39
CA PHE A 173 -18.63 -10.15 -12.03
C PHE A 173 -17.31 -10.25 -11.30
N GLY A 174 -17.09 -9.38 -10.32
CA GLY A 174 -15.98 -9.44 -9.37
C GLY A 174 -16.41 -10.13 -8.10
N ILE A 175 -15.72 -11.20 -7.71
CA ILE A 175 -16.03 -12.00 -6.53
C ILE A 175 -14.83 -11.96 -5.61
N SER A 176 -15.04 -11.53 -4.37
CA SER A 176 -14.03 -11.60 -3.30
C SER A 176 -14.55 -12.49 -2.19
N CYS A 177 -13.81 -13.56 -1.88
CA CYS A 177 -14.21 -14.55 -0.90
C CYS A 177 -13.08 -14.78 0.10
N SER A 178 -13.38 -14.84 1.39
CA SER A 178 -12.41 -15.21 2.41
C SER A 178 -11.76 -16.56 2.06
N LEU A 179 -10.46 -16.67 2.28
CA LEU A 179 -9.73 -17.93 2.08
C LEU A 179 -10.26 -19.07 2.97
N LEU A 180 -10.94 -18.73 4.08
CA LEU A 180 -11.62 -19.68 4.96
C LEU A 180 -12.82 -20.39 4.29
N LEU A 181 -13.30 -19.90 3.15
CA LEU A 181 -14.44 -20.42 2.39
C LEU A 181 -14.08 -20.79 0.94
N ALA A 182 -12.81 -20.66 0.55
CA ALA A 182 -12.40 -20.79 -0.84
C ALA A 182 -12.58 -22.20 -1.41
N ASP A 183 -12.45 -23.25 -0.60
CA ASP A 183 -12.74 -24.62 -1.00
C ASP A 183 -14.19 -24.82 -1.47
N PHE A 184 -15.16 -24.13 -0.87
CA PHE A 184 -16.55 -24.19 -1.31
C PHE A 184 -16.75 -23.52 -2.68
N LEU A 185 -15.92 -22.54 -3.04
CA LEU A 185 -15.91 -21.97 -4.38
C LEU A 185 -15.30 -22.94 -5.40
N PHE A 186 -14.18 -23.58 -5.05
CA PHE A 186 -13.42 -24.46 -5.94
C PHE A 186 -14.01 -25.85 -6.12
N ASN A 187 -14.22 -26.58 -5.01
CA ASN A 187 -14.72 -27.96 -5.04
C ASN A 187 -16.25 -28.03 -5.14
N GLY A 188 -16.94 -26.99 -4.67
CA GLY A 188 -18.39 -26.97 -4.62
C GLY A 188 -19.06 -26.72 -5.98
N ASN A 189 -18.29 -26.40 -7.03
CA ASN A 189 -18.82 -25.95 -8.33
C ASN A 189 -19.86 -24.83 -8.19
N PHE A 190 -19.75 -24.01 -7.13
CA PHE A 190 -20.80 -23.07 -6.74
C PHE A 190 -21.14 -22.09 -7.85
N LEU A 191 -20.15 -21.56 -8.56
CA LEU A 191 -20.36 -20.62 -9.66
C LEU A 191 -21.15 -21.24 -10.82
N LYS A 192 -20.79 -22.47 -11.21
CA LYS A 192 -21.47 -23.21 -12.27
C LYS A 192 -22.92 -23.51 -11.87
N ARG A 193 -23.11 -23.97 -10.64
CA ARG A 193 -24.44 -24.27 -10.10
C ARG A 193 -25.31 -23.02 -9.96
N TRP A 194 -24.74 -21.92 -9.52
CA TRP A 194 -25.43 -20.63 -9.46
C TRP A 194 -25.83 -20.12 -10.84
N ALA A 195 -24.94 -20.25 -11.83
CA ALA A 195 -25.25 -19.91 -13.22
C ALA A 195 -26.39 -20.75 -13.81
N GLU A 196 -26.44 -22.06 -13.54
CA GLU A 196 -27.56 -22.93 -13.92
C GLU A 196 -28.89 -22.46 -13.30
N ILE A 197 -28.89 -22.12 -12.01
CA ILE A 197 -30.06 -21.58 -11.31
C ILE A 197 -30.49 -20.25 -11.95
N HIS A 198 -29.53 -19.38 -12.27
CA HIS A 198 -29.78 -18.09 -12.90
C HIS A 198 -30.41 -18.25 -14.29
N ASN A 199 -29.84 -19.10 -15.15
CA ASN A 199 -30.41 -19.39 -16.48
C ASN A 199 -31.82 -19.98 -16.40
N THR A 200 -32.04 -20.92 -15.46
CA THR A 200 -33.36 -21.51 -15.25
C THR A 200 -34.42 -20.45 -14.90
N MET A 201 -34.02 -19.41 -14.16
CA MET A 201 -34.91 -18.28 -13.87
C MET A 201 -35.15 -17.39 -15.10
N LEU A 202 -34.10 -17.07 -15.86
CA LEU A 202 -34.20 -16.25 -17.07
C LEU A 202 -35.11 -16.89 -18.12
N SER A 203 -35.04 -18.22 -18.28
CA SER A 203 -35.82 -18.96 -19.28
C SER A 203 -37.26 -19.27 -18.86
N SER A 204 -37.69 -18.90 -17.64
CA SER A 204 -39.04 -19.20 -17.16
C SER A 204 -40.10 -18.32 -17.83
N PRO A 205 -41.20 -18.85 -18.39
CA PRO A 205 -42.25 -18.03 -19.01
C PRO A 205 -43.04 -17.17 -18.01
N LYS A 206 -42.83 -17.36 -16.70
CA LYS A 206 -43.52 -16.62 -15.62
C LYS A 206 -42.72 -15.44 -15.08
N THR A 207 -41.44 -15.29 -15.47
CA THR A 207 -40.58 -14.23 -14.93
C THR A 207 -40.89 -12.90 -15.61
N LYS A 208 -41.52 -12.00 -14.86
CA LYS A 208 -41.53 -10.56 -15.17
C LYS A 208 -40.17 -9.98 -14.78
N SER A 209 -39.89 -8.75 -15.22
CA SER A 209 -38.68 -7.98 -14.87
C SER A 209 -38.26 -8.19 -13.40
N PRO A 210 -36.95 -8.35 -13.11
CA PRO A 210 -36.48 -8.65 -11.76
C PRO A 210 -37.01 -7.63 -10.74
N ILE A 211 -37.42 -8.10 -9.56
CA ILE A 211 -38.08 -7.24 -8.55
C ILE A 211 -37.17 -6.09 -8.12
N TYR A 212 -35.87 -6.37 -8.07
CA TYR A 212 -34.83 -5.42 -7.65
C TYR A 212 -34.20 -4.64 -8.80
N TYR A 213 -34.67 -4.87 -10.02
CA TYR A 213 -34.28 -4.07 -11.17
C TYR A 213 -35.16 -2.82 -11.24
N LEU A 214 -34.64 -1.75 -10.61
CA LEU A 214 -35.30 -0.46 -10.50
C LEU A 214 -34.54 0.61 -11.29
N PRO A 215 -34.39 0.48 -12.63
CA PRO A 215 -33.59 1.40 -13.44
C PRO A 215 -34.10 2.85 -13.38
N LYS A 216 -35.40 3.05 -13.16
CA LYS A 216 -36.02 4.40 -13.03
C LYS A 216 -35.62 5.16 -11.77
N PHE A 217 -35.01 4.48 -10.79
CA PHE A 217 -34.56 5.08 -9.53
C PHE A 217 -33.04 5.26 -9.46
N LYS A 218 -32.30 4.79 -10.48
CA LYS A 218 -30.86 5.00 -10.60
C LYS A 218 -30.64 6.40 -11.15
N ARG A 219 -29.96 7.25 -10.37
CA ARG A 219 -29.72 8.65 -10.69
C ARG A 219 -28.39 8.71 -11.46
N ASP A 220 -28.42 9.10 -12.74
CA ASP A 220 -27.19 9.20 -13.53
C ASP A 220 -26.21 10.17 -12.87
N GLY A 221 -25.02 9.67 -12.52
CA GLY A 221 -23.87 10.49 -12.13
C GLY A 221 -23.74 10.87 -10.65
N SER A 222 -24.50 10.29 -9.73
CA SER A 222 -24.24 10.45 -8.29
C SER A 222 -23.55 9.22 -7.72
N SER A 223 -22.22 9.28 -7.55
CA SER A 223 -21.53 8.32 -6.68
C SER A 223 -22.06 8.45 -5.25
N ILE A 224 -22.18 7.33 -4.54
CA ILE A 224 -22.57 7.37 -3.12
C ILE A 224 -21.38 7.99 -2.34
N PRO A 225 -21.54 9.16 -1.69
CA PRO A 225 -20.48 9.73 -0.87
C PRO A 225 -20.28 8.87 0.38
N GLY A 226 -19.03 8.50 0.68
CA GLY A 226 -18.71 7.76 1.90
C GLY A 226 -18.92 6.25 1.82
N VAL A 227 -18.76 5.64 0.65
CA VAL A 227 -18.58 4.17 0.58
C VAL A 227 -17.40 3.80 1.47
N PHE A 228 -17.62 2.90 2.43
CA PHE A 228 -16.58 2.35 3.29
C PHE A 228 -15.37 1.97 2.43
N GLY A 229 -14.17 2.43 2.82
CA GLY A 229 -12.96 2.11 2.08
C GLY A 229 -12.86 0.60 1.84
N SER A 230 -12.71 0.21 0.58
CA SER A 230 -12.25 -1.13 0.24
C SER A 230 -10.85 -1.27 0.80
N SER A 231 -10.55 -2.36 1.52
CA SER A 231 -9.16 -2.77 1.67
C SER A 231 -8.66 -3.05 0.25
N PRO A 232 -7.67 -2.32 -0.29
CA PRO A 232 -7.15 -2.63 -1.61
C PRO A 232 -6.64 -4.06 -1.55
N SER A 233 -7.29 -4.99 -2.26
CA SER A 233 -6.76 -6.33 -2.37
C SER A 233 -5.52 -6.20 -3.26
N LYS A 234 -4.35 -5.93 -2.66
CA LYS A 234 -3.07 -6.00 -3.36
C LYS A 234 -3.08 -7.35 -4.05
N LYS A 235 -3.01 -7.36 -5.38
CA LYS A 235 -2.91 -8.64 -6.08
C LYS A 235 -1.70 -9.34 -5.51
N SER A 236 -1.85 -10.55 -4.93
CA SER A 236 -0.70 -11.38 -4.61
C SER A 236 0.16 -11.49 -5.86
N GLY A 237 1.42 -11.87 -5.67
CA GLY A 237 2.30 -12.18 -6.77
C GLY A 237 1.76 -13.36 -7.59
N GLN A 238 2.64 -13.94 -8.40
CA GLN A 238 2.27 -15.05 -9.25
C GLN A 238 1.73 -16.22 -8.42
N THR A 239 0.50 -16.64 -8.72
CA THR A 239 -0.10 -17.84 -8.11
C THR A 239 0.16 -19.05 -9.00
N MET A 240 0.59 -20.16 -8.40
CA MET A 240 0.71 -21.45 -9.10
C MET A 240 -0.11 -22.52 -8.39
N ILE A 241 -0.65 -23.45 -9.18
CA ILE A 241 -1.47 -24.56 -8.69
C ILE A 241 -0.73 -25.87 -8.98
N PHE A 242 -0.81 -26.79 -8.03
CA PHE A 242 -0.24 -28.12 -8.10
C PHE A 242 -1.31 -29.15 -7.76
N ASP A 243 -1.34 -30.24 -8.52
CA ASP A 243 -2.14 -31.43 -8.23
C ASP A 243 -1.23 -32.52 -7.64
N ALA A 244 -1.45 -32.84 -6.37
CA ALA A 244 -0.79 -33.95 -5.68
C ALA A 244 -1.69 -35.19 -5.71
N ARG A 245 -1.23 -36.27 -6.35
CA ARG A 245 -1.95 -37.56 -6.42
C ARG A 245 -1.44 -38.49 -5.31
N ASN A 246 -2.34 -39.26 -4.69
CA ASN A 246 -2.00 -40.21 -3.60
C ASN A 246 -1.39 -39.59 -2.33
N SER A 247 -1.72 -38.35 -1.99
CA SER A 247 -1.38 -37.79 -0.68
C SER A 247 -2.35 -38.33 0.37
N GLU A 248 -1.86 -39.10 1.34
CA GLU A 248 -2.62 -39.41 2.55
C GLU A 248 -2.98 -38.10 3.28
N LYS A 249 -4.17 -38.05 3.92
CA LYS A 249 -4.71 -36.85 4.59
C LYS A 249 -3.93 -36.43 5.86
N GLU A 250 -2.72 -36.94 6.05
CA GLU A 250 -1.93 -36.62 7.23
C GLU A 250 -1.33 -35.22 7.10
N LEU A 251 -1.58 -34.37 8.11
CA LEU A 251 -1.17 -32.98 8.11
C LEU A 251 0.34 -32.81 7.96
N ALA A 252 1.14 -33.69 8.58
CA ALA A 252 2.60 -33.65 8.48
C ALA A 252 3.11 -33.85 7.04
N ILE A 253 2.42 -34.68 6.26
CA ILE A 253 2.69 -34.90 4.84
C ILE A 253 2.26 -33.67 4.03
N THR A 254 1.13 -33.04 4.40
CA THR A 254 0.61 -31.82 3.77
C THR A 254 1.56 -30.64 3.93
N SER A 255 2.08 -30.37 5.13
CA SER A 255 3.04 -29.29 5.37
C SER A 255 4.35 -29.49 4.60
N SER A 256 4.79 -30.74 4.47
CA SER A 256 5.98 -31.10 3.67
C SER A 256 5.76 -30.90 2.17
N LEU A 257 4.59 -31.31 1.65
CA LEU A 257 4.20 -31.10 0.25
C LEU A 257 4.05 -29.60 -0.08
N ALA A 258 3.45 -28.84 0.83
CA ALA A 258 3.31 -27.39 0.71
C ALA A 258 4.67 -26.69 0.59
N LEU A 259 5.64 -27.08 1.43
CA LEU A 259 7.00 -26.54 1.36
C LEU A 259 7.67 -26.83 0.00
N LEU A 260 7.55 -28.06 -0.51
CA LEU A 260 8.11 -28.43 -1.82
C LEU A 260 7.49 -27.60 -2.96
N CYS A 261 6.17 -27.37 -2.91
CA CYS A 261 5.50 -26.53 -3.89
C CYS A 261 5.97 -25.07 -3.82
N VAL A 262 6.20 -24.54 -2.62
CA VAL A 262 6.78 -23.20 -2.41
C VAL A 262 8.19 -23.10 -2.98
N GLU A 263 9.07 -24.08 -2.71
CA GLU A 263 10.44 -24.09 -3.24
C GLU A 263 10.47 -24.15 -4.78
N GLU A 264 9.58 -24.95 -5.39
CA GLU A 264 9.42 -25.04 -6.85
C GLU A 264 8.92 -23.71 -7.44
N VAL A 265 7.98 -23.06 -6.76
CA VAL A 265 7.47 -21.74 -7.15
C VAL A 265 8.60 -20.71 -7.14
N GLU A 266 9.38 -20.68 -6.06
CA GLU A 266 10.51 -19.75 -5.90
C GLU A 266 11.62 -20.02 -6.92
N SER A 267 11.92 -21.29 -7.21
CA SER A 267 12.90 -21.66 -8.22
C SER A 267 12.49 -21.19 -9.62
N LYS A 268 11.23 -21.40 -10.02
CA LYS A 268 10.71 -20.98 -11.34
C LYS A 268 10.67 -19.46 -11.51
N LEU A 269 10.47 -18.74 -10.43
CA LEU A 269 10.40 -17.28 -10.42
C LEU A 269 11.78 -16.61 -10.26
N GLY A 270 12.86 -17.41 -10.17
CA GLY A 270 14.24 -16.90 -10.11
C GLY A 270 14.57 -16.19 -8.79
N TYR A 271 13.97 -16.62 -7.67
CA TYR A 271 14.35 -16.09 -6.36
C TYR A 271 15.81 -16.50 -6.05
N ASP A 272 16.68 -15.50 -5.85
CA ASP A 272 18.06 -15.72 -5.42
C ASP A 272 18.06 -16.28 -3.99
N TYR A 273 18.83 -17.35 -3.73
CA TYR A 273 18.88 -18.03 -2.43
C TYR A 273 19.31 -17.10 -1.27
N ASP A 274 19.95 -15.96 -1.58
CA ASP A 274 20.39 -14.95 -0.61
C ASP A 274 19.31 -13.94 -0.22
N LYS A 275 18.14 -13.97 -0.88
CA LYS A 275 16.99 -13.07 -0.65
C LYS A 275 15.73 -13.89 -0.37
N ILE A 276 15.81 -14.72 0.68
CA ILE A 276 14.71 -15.57 1.15
C ILE A 276 13.45 -14.70 1.30
N SER A 277 12.43 -14.96 0.47
CA SER A 277 11.07 -14.47 0.72
C SER A 277 10.63 -15.02 2.08
N SER A 278 9.90 -14.24 2.89
CA SER A 278 9.49 -14.52 4.29
C SER A 278 9.86 -15.91 4.84
N GLU A 279 10.59 -15.96 5.98
CA GLU A 279 11.01 -17.21 6.66
C GLU A 279 9.85 -18.19 6.95
N TYR A 280 8.62 -17.68 6.91
CA TYR A 280 7.39 -18.41 7.16
C TYR A 280 6.38 -18.24 6.03
N PHE A 281 5.52 -19.24 5.84
CA PHE A 281 4.30 -19.13 5.04
C PHE A 281 3.08 -19.61 5.84
N SER A 282 1.90 -19.11 5.48
CA SER A 282 0.64 -19.52 6.08
C SER A 282 -0.01 -20.63 5.26
N LEU A 283 -0.15 -21.81 5.85
CA LEU A 283 -0.77 -22.99 5.24
C LEU A 283 -2.22 -23.13 5.69
N PHE A 284 -3.15 -23.03 4.74
CA PHE A 284 -4.58 -23.30 4.93
C PHE A 284 -4.88 -24.72 4.47
N VAL A 285 -5.25 -25.59 5.40
CA VAL A 285 -5.66 -26.97 5.12
C VAL A 285 -7.17 -27.07 5.29
N ASN A 286 -7.87 -27.25 4.18
CA ASN A 286 -9.31 -27.39 4.17
C ASN A 286 -9.70 -28.83 4.51
N GLU A 287 -10.47 -29.00 5.59
CA GLU A 287 -10.98 -30.30 6.04
C GLU A 287 -12.51 -30.28 5.99
N PRO A 288 -13.18 -31.45 5.94
CA PRO A 288 -14.64 -31.49 6.02
C PRO A 288 -15.15 -30.82 7.31
N GLY A 289 -15.82 -29.67 7.17
CA GLY A 289 -16.39 -28.92 8.29
C GLY A 289 -15.39 -28.11 9.12
N ASN A 290 -14.10 -28.08 8.75
CA ASN A 290 -13.06 -27.33 9.46
C ASN A 290 -12.07 -26.70 8.46
N VAL A 291 -11.45 -25.59 8.83
CA VAL A 291 -10.25 -25.10 8.15
C VAL A 291 -9.15 -24.95 9.18
N LYS A 292 -8.05 -25.68 8.99
CA LYS A 292 -6.89 -25.61 9.84
C LYS A 292 -5.87 -24.66 9.23
N ILE A 293 -5.35 -23.74 10.03
CA ILE A 293 -4.30 -22.81 9.61
C ILE A 293 -3.04 -23.07 10.42
N GLU A 294 -1.92 -23.20 9.72
CA GLU A 294 -0.60 -23.45 10.30
C GLU A 294 0.42 -22.46 9.76
N LYS A 295 1.27 -21.91 10.63
CA LYS A 295 2.40 -21.10 10.22
C LYS A 295 3.62 -22.01 10.07
N CYS A 296 4.05 -22.25 8.83
CA CYS A 296 5.11 -23.20 8.52
C CYS A 296 6.43 -22.45 8.28
N SER A 297 7.52 -22.92 8.91
CA SER A 297 8.88 -22.41 8.66
C SER A 297 9.50 -23.09 7.45
N LYS A 298 10.19 -22.33 6.61
CA LYS A 298 10.98 -22.85 5.47
C LYS A 298 12.25 -23.61 5.90
N LEU A 299 12.75 -23.34 7.11
CA LEU A 299 13.97 -23.92 7.67
C LEU A 299 13.70 -25.19 8.51
N GLY A 300 12.47 -25.39 8.99
CA GLY A 300 12.14 -26.34 10.06
C GLY A 300 11.86 -27.80 9.64
N ILE A 301 11.81 -28.14 8.34
CA ILE A 301 11.46 -29.51 7.91
C ILE A 301 12.74 -30.32 7.63
N ILE A 302 13.14 -31.13 8.61
CA ILE A 302 14.45 -31.82 8.71
C ILE A 302 14.66 -32.98 7.70
N ASN A 303 13.69 -33.34 6.85
CA ASN A 303 13.80 -34.46 5.91
C ASN A 303 13.85 -34.05 4.41
N LYS A 304 14.61 -33.00 4.07
CA LYS A 304 14.75 -32.53 2.66
C LYS A 304 15.34 -33.57 1.69
N ALA A 305 16.14 -34.52 2.17
CA ALA A 305 16.94 -35.41 1.29
C ALA A 305 16.17 -36.60 0.68
N LYS A 306 14.91 -36.86 1.04
CA LYS A 306 14.14 -38.04 0.56
C LYS A 306 12.90 -37.72 -0.28
N LEU A 307 12.53 -36.45 -0.42
CA LEU A 307 11.25 -36.05 -1.03
C LEU A 307 11.54 -35.14 -2.23
N SER A 308 11.16 -35.60 -3.43
CA SER A 308 11.13 -34.78 -4.64
C SER A 308 9.71 -34.76 -5.18
N LEU A 309 9.26 -33.63 -5.76
CA LEU A 309 7.93 -33.48 -6.36
C LEU A 309 7.62 -34.61 -7.35
N ASN A 310 8.61 -35.00 -8.15
CA ASN A 310 8.51 -36.09 -9.13
C ASN A 310 8.27 -37.46 -8.49
N ASN A 311 8.84 -37.72 -7.31
CA ASN A 311 8.64 -38.98 -6.59
C ASN A 311 7.27 -39.05 -5.90
N MET A 312 6.60 -37.91 -5.69
CA MET A 312 5.27 -37.82 -5.05
C MET A 312 4.12 -37.61 -6.04
N GLY A 313 4.37 -37.69 -7.35
CA GLY A 313 3.33 -37.59 -8.38
C GLY A 313 2.62 -36.24 -8.42
N VAL A 314 3.34 -35.16 -8.07
CA VAL A 314 2.80 -33.80 -8.09
C VAL A 314 3.01 -33.17 -9.46
N THR A 315 1.96 -32.61 -10.05
CA THR A 315 1.99 -31.96 -11.38
C THR A 315 1.50 -30.52 -11.29
N SER A 316 2.08 -29.59 -12.05
CA SER A 316 1.56 -28.23 -12.13
C SER A 316 0.25 -28.19 -12.93
N SER A 317 -0.73 -27.43 -12.44
CA SER A 317 -2.00 -27.16 -13.10
C SER A 317 -2.27 -25.67 -13.21
N SER A 318 -3.37 -25.31 -13.87
CA SER A 318 -3.74 -23.92 -14.14
C SER A 318 -5.12 -23.60 -13.57
N TRP A 319 -5.40 -22.30 -13.41
CA TRP A 319 -6.72 -21.80 -13.03
C TRP A 319 -7.83 -22.23 -14.00
N ASP A 320 -7.50 -22.58 -15.25
CA ASP A 320 -8.47 -22.99 -16.26
C ASP A 320 -9.24 -24.25 -15.84
N GLU A 321 -8.63 -25.11 -15.03
CA GLU A 321 -9.23 -26.34 -14.50
C GLU A 321 -10.31 -26.07 -13.43
N VAL A 322 -10.38 -24.85 -12.88
CA VAL A 322 -11.42 -24.43 -11.91
C VAL A 322 -12.78 -24.21 -12.60
N GLY A 323 -12.83 -24.23 -13.94
CA GLY A 323 -14.08 -24.21 -14.70
C GLY A 323 -14.78 -22.85 -14.77
N ALA A 324 -14.16 -21.77 -14.30
CA ALA A 324 -14.75 -20.43 -14.36
C ALA A 324 -14.96 -19.91 -15.79
N HIS A 325 -14.14 -20.35 -16.74
CA HIS A 325 -14.32 -20.06 -18.18
C HIS A 325 -15.59 -20.69 -18.77
N GLU A 326 -16.22 -21.63 -18.07
CA GLU A 326 -17.47 -22.27 -18.48
C GLU A 326 -18.71 -21.68 -17.80
N VAL A 327 -18.56 -20.65 -16.95
CA VAL A 327 -19.67 -20.10 -16.19
C VAL A 327 -20.51 -19.18 -17.08
N GLU A 328 -21.67 -19.67 -17.50
CA GLU A 328 -22.59 -18.95 -18.38
C GLU A 328 -23.77 -18.41 -17.59
N PHE A 329 -23.75 -17.15 -17.15
CA PHE A 329 -24.94 -16.50 -16.54
C PHE A 329 -26.03 -16.16 -17.56
N ARG A 330 -25.76 -16.42 -18.82
CA ARG A 330 -26.73 -16.40 -19.89
C ARG A 330 -26.35 -17.50 -20.86
N GLU A 331 -27.32 -18.34 -21.22
CA GLU A 331 -27.11 -19.47 -22.12
C GLU A 331 -26.39 -19.04 -23.40
N GLY A 332 -25.23 -19.66 -23.67
CA GLY A 332 -24.38 -19.36 -24.83
C GLY A 332 -23.45 -18.14 -24.68
N ASN A 333 -23.49 -17.43 -23.55
CA ASN A 333 -22.61 -16.28 -23.27
C ASN A 333 -21.56 -16.65 -22.21
N LYS A 334 -20.39 -17.09 -22.66
CA LYS A 334 -19.23 -17.39 -21.81
C LYS A 334 -18.41 -16.13 -21.48
N PRO A 335 -17.62 -16.14 -20.38
CA PRO A 335 -16.71 -15.06 -20.13
C PRO A 335 -15.67 -14.94 -21.25
N VAL A 336 -15.44 -13.72 -21.74
CA VAL A 336 -14.41 -13.40 -22.73
C VAL A 336 -13.01 -13.34 -22.12
N HIS A 337 -12.95 -13.09 -20.82
CA HIS A 337 -11.74 -13.12 -20.02
C HIS A 337 -12.09 -13.53 -18.59
N VAL A 338 -11.14 -14.17 -17.91
CA VAL A 338 -11.23 -14.48 -16.49
C VAL A 338 -9.90 -14.14 -15.84
N SER A 339 -9.94 -13.46 -14.70
CA SER A 339 -8.76 -13.16 -13.90
C SER A 339 -8.93 -13.73 -12.50
N PHE A 340 -7.85 -14.32 -11.98
CA PHE A 340 -7.80 -14.92 -10.65
C PHE A 340 -6.56 -14.44 -9.91
N TRP A 341 -6.73 -14.12 -8.64
CA TRP A 341 -5.60 -13.88 -7.73
C TRP A 341 -6.04 -14.06 -6.28
N ILE A 342 -5.08 -14.29 -5.40
CA ILE A 342 -5.29 -14.20 -3.96
C ILE A 342 -4.85 -12.79 -3.53
N GLY A 343 -5.59 -12.10 -2.68
CA GLY A 343 -5.17 -10.85 -2.06
C GLY A 343 -4.67 -11.15 -0.66
N SER A 344 -3.38 -10.94 -0.39
CA SER A 344 -2.76 -11.17 0.92
C SER A 344 -1.48 -10.35 1.07
N SER A 345 -1.16 -9.96 2.31
CA SER A 345 0.13 -9.38 2.69
C SER A 345 1.24 -10.43 2.81
N ASP A 346 0.89 -11.66 3.18
CA ASP A 346 1.81 -12.78 3.40
C ASP A 346 1.79 -13.80 2.24
N GLN A 347 2.86 -14.59 2.12
CA GLN A 347 2.87 -15.81 1.31
C GLN A 347 1.88 -16.84 1.86
N ILE A 348 0.92 -17.24 1.02
CA ILE A 348 -0.17 -18.15 1.37
C ILE A 348 -0.05 -19.43 0.56
N VAL A 349 -0.20 -20.56 1.25
CA VAL A 349 -0.40 -21.86 0.62
C VAL A 349 -1.77 -22.39 1.03
N MET A 350 -2.58 -22.78 0.07
CA MET A 350 -3.87 -23.42 0.31
C MET A 350 -3.84 -24.84 -0.18
N ALA A 351 -4.18 -25.77 0.69
CA ALA A 351 -4.23 -27.19 0.41
C ALA A 351 -5.71 -27.62 0.49
N ILE A 352 -6.27 -27.95 -0.68
CA ILE A 352 -7.68 -28.29 -0.86
C ILE A 352 -7.77 -29.78 -1.22
N PRO A 353 -8.41 -30.63 -0.41
CA PRO A 353 -8.65 -32.01 -0.77
C PRO A 353 -9.48 -32.10 -2.05
N SER A 354 -9.05 -32.88 -3.03
CA SER A 354 -9.82 -33.15 -4.24
C SER A 354 -10.23 -34.63 -4.27
N SER A 355 -11.46 -34.87 -4.73
CA SER A 355 -11.95 -36.23 -4.98
C SER A 355 -12.51 -36.26 -6.39
N GLU A 356 -11.62 -36.35 -7.37
CA GLU A 356 -12.02 -36.57 -8.75
C GLU A 356 -12.10 -38.08 -9.02
N LYS A 357 -13.28 -38.55 -9.44
CA LYS A 357 -13.48 -39.91 -9.98
C LYS A 357 -12.98 -41.04 -9.06
N GLY A 358 -13.08 -40.87 -7.74
CA GLY A 358 -12.68 -41.89 -6.76
C GLY A 358 -11.18 -41.97 -6.46
N ILE A 359 -10.37 -41.08 -7.02
CA ILE A 359 -8.95 -40.92 -6.69
C ILE A 359 -8.83 -39.82 -5.63
N SER A 360 -8.24 -40.15 -4.48
CA SER A 360 -7.95 -39.17 -3.43
C SER A 360 -6.72 -38.36 -3.82
N GLY A 361 -6.87 -37.04 -3.91
CA GLY A 361 -5.77 -36.12 -4.21
C GLY A 361 -5.91 -34.81 -3.43
N MET A 362 -4.98 -33.91 -3.69
CA MET A 362 -4.97 -32.57 -3.09
C MET A 362 -4.54 -31.55 -4.12
N LYS A 363 -5.30 -30.45 -4.25
CA LYS A 363 -4.88 -29.27 -4.99
C LYS A 363 -4.16 -28.33 -4.03
N ILE A 364 -2.91 -27.99 -4.34
CA ILE A 364 -2.08 -27.06 -3.57
C ILE A 364 -1.95 -25.77 -4.39
N ILE A 365 -2.45 -24.67 -3.86
CA ILE A 365 -2.39 -23.35 -4.48
C ILE A 365 -1.36 -22.55 -3.69
N VAL A 366 -0.28 -22.13 -4.35
CA VAL A 366 0.76 -21.29 -3.76
C VAL A 366 0.61 -19.88 -4.31
N ALA A 367 0.20 -18.94 -3.46
CA ALA A 367 0.20 -17.52 -3.74
C ALA A 367 1.43 -16.88 -3.10
N THR A 368 2.33 -16.38 -3.92
CA THR A 368 3.49 -15.62 -3.46
C THR A 368 3.09 -14.21 -3.09
N GLU A 369 3.87 -13.57 -2.23
CA GLU A 369 3.72 -12.14 -2.01
C GLU A 369 3.82 -11.38 -3.33
N ALA A 370 3.00 -10.33 -3.43
CA ALA A 370 3.08 -9.39 -4.52
C ALA A 370 4.46 -8.75 -4.53
N ARG A 371 5.38 -9.31 -5.31
CA ARG A 371 6.39 -8.47 -5.93
C ARG A 371 5.62 -7.59 -6.88
N SER A 372 5.23 -6.41 -6.39
CA SER A 372 5.21 -5.24 -7.26
C SER A 372 6.50 -5.32 -8.09
N ALA A 373 6.46 -4.91 -9.36
CA ALA A 373 7.69 -4.69 -10.11
C ALA A 373 8.71 -3.80 -9.34
N ALA A 374 8.29 -3.18 -8.22
CA ALA A 374 9.07 -2.51 -7.20
C ALA A 374 9.80 -3.38 -6.13
N ASP A 375 9.74 -4.72 -6.14
CA ASP A 375 10.58 -5.57 -5.25
C ASP A 375 11.86 -6.09 -5.93
N GLY A 376 12.05 -5.73 -7.20
CA GLY A 376 13.37 -5.59 -7.79
C GLY A 376 14.02 -4.32 -7.25
N ASP A 377 14.63 -4.43 -6.07
CA ASP A 377 15.28 -3.34 -5.33
C ASP A 377 14.25 -2.28 -4.85
N LYS A 378 14.07 -2.12 -3.53
CA LYS A 378 13.17 -1.09 -2.98
C LYS A 378 13.72 0.30 -3.28
N ARG A 379 13.50 0.77 -4.50
CA ARG A 379 13.72 2.15 -4.88
C ARG A 379 12.45 2.89 -4.52
N LEU A 380 12.49 3.65 -3.42
CA LEU A 380 11.45 4.63 -3.13
C LEU A 380 11.47 5.66 -4.27
N GLU A 381 10.37 5.75 -5.01
CA GLU A 381 10.21 6.75 -6.06
C GLU A 381 9.41 7.93 -5.53
N ILE A 382 9.95 9.14 -5.70
CA ILE A 382 9.19 10.37 -5.45
C ILE A 382 8.42 10.70 -6.73
N VAL A 383 7.11 10.47 -6.70
CA VAL A 383 6.22 10.76 -7.83
C VAL A 383 5.46 12.06 -7.56
N SER A 384 5.47 12.98 -8.53
CA SER A 384 4.57 14.14 -8.50
C SER A 384 3.13 13.66 -8.63
N ASN A 385 2.36 13.74 -7.54
CA ASN A 385 0.97 13.32 -7.46
C ASN A 385 -0.03 14.49 -7.55
N ASP A 386 0.47 15.67 -7.92
CA ASP A 386 -0.28 16.94 -8.04
C ASP A 386 -1.12 17.33 -6.80
N SER A 387 -0.84 16.72 -5.64
CA SER A 387 -1.56 16.98 -4.39
C SER A 387 -1.16 18.31 -3.73
N GLY A 388 -0.15 18.99 -4.28
CA GLY A 388 0.40 20.25 -3.78
C GLY A 388 1.21 20.09 -2.48
N ILE A 389 1.61 21.23 -1.92
CA ILE A 389 2.29 21.30 -0.61
C ILE A 389 1.31 21.68 0.49
N ARG A 390 1.57 21.27 1.73
CA ARG A 390 0.76 21.70 2.87
C ARG A 390 1.17 23.11 3.29
N LEU A 391 0.21 24.03 3.25
CA LEU A 391 0.33 25.38 3.79
C LEU A 391 -0.31 25.44 5.18
N ILE A 392 0.42 25.97 6.15
CA ILE A 392 -0.02 26.17 7.52
C ILE A 392 0.02 27.66 7.81
N GLU A 393 -1.06 28.18 8.36
CA GLU A 393 -1.12 29.55 8.84
C GLU A 393 -1.12 29.53 10.37
N ALA A 394 -0.19 30.27 10.95
CA ALA A 394 -0.03 30.37 12.39
C ALA A 394 -0.03 31.84 12.84
N ARG A 395 -0.25 32.05 14.15
CA ARG A 395 -0.11 33.35 14.82
C ARG A 395 0.78 33.17 16.04
N MET A 396 1.69 34.11 16.24
CA MET A 396 2.56 34.17 17.40
C MET A 396 2.18 35.39 18.26
N PRO A 397 1.82 35.20 19.55
CA PRO A 397 1.31 36.28 20.41
C PRO A 397 2.45 37.09 21.06
N VAL A 398 3.53 37.34 20.31
CA VAL A 398 4.62 38.22 20.70
C VAL A 398 5.06 39.05 19.51
N THR A 399 5.81 40.13 19.75
CA THR A 399 6.43 40.90 18.67
C THR A 399 7.62 40.14 18.07
N LEU A 400 7.92 40.36 16.79
CA LEU A 400 9.07 39.73 16.14
C LEU A 400 10.40 40.12 16.82
N SER A 401 10.53 41.38 17.25
CA SER A 401 11.71 41.86 17.99
C SER A 401 11.89 41.16 19.34
N GLU A 402 10.80 40.93 20.07
CA GLU A 402 10.83 40.22 21.35
C GLU A 402 11.19 38.75 21.15
N PHE A 403 10.59 38.10 20.14
CA PHE A 403 10.92 36.74 19.76
C PHE A 403 12.42 36.58 19.45
N LEU A 404 12.97 37.46 18.61
CA LEU A 404 14.38 37.43 18.21
C LEU A 404 15.34 37.76 19.37
N GLY A 405 14.88 38.52 20.37
CA GLY A 405 15.64 38.85 21.58
C GLY A 405 15.59 37.80 22.68
N SER A 406 14.77 36.75 22.53
CA SER A 406 14.61 35.71 23.56
C SER A 406 15.87 34.86 23.77
N LYS A 407 16.19 34.55 25.03
CA LYS A 407 17.28 33.60 25.36
C LYS A 407 16.99 32.17 24.92
N SER A 408 15.71 31.80 24.81
CA SER A 408 15.25 30.50 24.32
C SER A 408 14.86 30.52 22.84
N ARG A 409 15.26 31.56 22.09
CA ARG A 409 14.96 31.70 20.64
C ARG A 409 15.22 30.41 19.86
N HIS A 410 16.35 29.76 20.12
CA HIS A 410 16.73 28.55 19.39
C HIS A 410 15.72 27.40 19.52
N GLU A 411 15.09 27.24 20.68
CA GLU A 411 14.02 26.26 20.89
C GLU A 411 12.70 26.79 20.32
N ALA A 412 12.39 28.06 20.54
CA ALA A 412 11.15 28.67 20.05
C ALA A 412 11.05 28.71 18.51
N GLU A 413 12.18 28.75 17.79
CA GLU A 413 12.24 28.66 16.33
C GLU A 413 11.72 27.33 15.78
N THR A 414 11.73 26.24 16.55
CA THR A 414 11.17 24.95 16.09
C THR A 414 9.64 24.98 16.02
N GLU A 415 8.97 25.90 16.72
CA GLU A 415 7.52 26.10 16.65
C GLU A 415 7.11 26.94 15.43
N LEU A 416 8.07 27.61 14.77
CA LEU A 416 7.83 28.37 13.54
C LEU A 416 7.80 27.49 12.29
N VAL A 417 8.07 26.19 12.44
CA VAL A 417 8.05 25.19 11.39
C VAL A 417 7.13 24.04 11.77
N PHE A 418 6.52 23.41 10.78
CA PHE A 418 5.71 22.22 10.98
C PHE A 418 6.33 21.04 10.26
N TRP A 419 6.43 19.93 10.99
CA TRP A 419 6.87 18.67 10.43
C TRP A 419 6.04 17.52 10.99
N LYS A 420 5.74 16.57 10.11
CA LYS A 420 5.17 15.27 10.47
C LYS A 420 5.97 14.21 9.72
N ASP A 421 6.45 13.22 10.46
CA ASP A 421 7.23 12.12 9.87
C ASP A 421 6.42 11.35 8.83
N ILE A 422 7.14 10.82 7.84
CA ILE A 422 6.57 10.02 6.76
C ILE A 422 5.94 8.76 7.35
N ASP A 423 4.66 8.56 7.07
CA ASP A 423 3.93 7.35 7.42
C ASP A 423 4.54 6.17 6.64
N ARG A 424 5.03 5.16 7.36
CA ARG A 424 5.66 3.98 6.74
C ARG A 424 4.63 3.03 6.14
N GLU A 425 3.41 3.04 6.66
CA GLU A 425 2.32 2.20 6.15
C GLU A 425 1.65 2.87 4.96
N ASP A 426 1.59 4.20 4.95
CA ASP A 426 0.99 4.98 3.87
C ASP A 426 1.80 6.23 3.45
N PRO A 427 2.97 6.04 2.83
CA PRO A 427 3.86 7.15 2.46
C PRO A 427 3.25 8.06 1.40
N ASN A 428 2.27 7.59 0.62
CA ASN A 428 1.64 8.33 -0.47
C ASN A 428 0.89 9.58 -0.01
N PHE A 429 0.39 9.58 1.22
CA PHE A 429 -0.33 10.71 1.81
C PHE A 429 0.54 11.59 2.70
N SER A 430 1.85 11.29 2.79
CA SER A 430 2.82 12.04 3.57
C SER A 430 3.44 13.17 2.73
N PRO A 431 3.13 14.45 2.99
CA PRO A 431 3.77 15.58 2.32
C PRO A 431 5.26 15.60 2.62
N LEU A 432 6.09 15.70 1.59
CA LEU A 432 7.54 15.84 1.72
C LEU A 432 7.99 17.30 1.89
N PHE A 433 7.07 18.25 1.78
CA PHE A 433 7.31 19.68 1.87
C PHE A 433 6.15 20.40 2.58
N TYR A 434 6.48 21.17 3.61
CA TYR A 434 5.57 22.00 4.39
C TYR A 434 6.00 23.45 4.36
N LEU A 435 5.02 24.34 4.26
CA LEU A 435 5.20 25.79 4.38
C LEU A 435 4.32 26.31 5.50
N GLN A 436 4.91 26.95 6.49
CA GLN A 436 4.21 27.62 7.58
C GLN A 436 4.40 29.13 7.47
N VAL A 437 3.32 29.89 7.49
CA VAL A 437 3.33 31.36 7.56
C VAL A 437 2.86 31.76 8.94
N THR A 438 3.76 32.32 9.74
CA THR A 438 3.45 32.75 11.12
C THR A 438 3.39 34.27 11.18
N ASN A 439 2.25 34.82 11.59
CA ASN A 439 2.09 36.27 11.80
C ASN A 439 2.35 36.63 13.26
N PHE A 440 3.19 37.63 13.51
CA PHE A 440 3.50 38.18 14.82
C PHE A 440 2.56 39.36 15.14
N GLU A 441 2.41 39.67 16.43
CA GLU A 441 1.52 40.73 16.91
C GLU A 441 1.85 42.11 16.31
N CYS A 442 3.14 42.39 16.12
CA CYS A 442 3.62 43.65 15.54
C CYS A 442 3.39 43.78 14.02
N GLY A 443 2.69 42.83 13.39
CA GLY A 443 2.52 42.77 11.93
C GLY A 443 3.72 42.21 11.17
N GLY A 444 4.79 41.82 11.88
CA GLY A 444 5.88 41.03 11.31
C GLY A 444 5.42 39.61 10.97
N TYR A 445 6.15 38.91 10.11
CA TYR A 445 5.82 37.55 9.74
C TYR A 445 7.07 36.70 9.49
N SER A 446 6.94 35.38 9.62
CA SER A 446 7.99 34.42 9.26
C SER A 446 7.46 33.38 8.26
N PHE A 447 8.38 32.88 7.43
CA PHE A 447 8.17 31.69 6.61
C PHE A 447 8.99 30.53 7.20
N GLY A 448 8.29 29.53 7.74
CA GLY A 448 8.86 28.26 8.13
C GLY A 448 8.78 27.27 6.98
N ILE A 449 9.91 26.72 6.55
CA ILE A 449 9.97 25.71 5.49
C ILE A 449 10.53 24.43 6.09
N SER A 450 9.81 23.32 5.90
CA SER A 450 10.28 21.99 6.29
C SER A 450 10.18 21.05 5.12
N CYS A 451 11.24 20.29 4.89
CA CYS A 451 11.37 19.46 3.70
C CYS A 451 12.10 18.18 4.05
N SER A 452 11.68 17.07 3.45
CA SER A 452 12.42 15.82 3.50
C SER A 452 13.82 16.01 2.93
N LEU A 453 14.81 15.36 3.55
CA LEU A 453 16.18 15.33 3.04
C LEU A 453 16.28 14.69 1.64
N LEU A 454 15.27 13.93 1.24
CA LEU A 454 15.16 13.37 -0.11
C LEU A 454 14.94 14.43 -1.21
N LEU A 455 14.50 15.63 -0.83
CA LEU A 455 14.27 16.77 -1.74
C LEU A 455 15.29 17.90 -1.52
N ALA A 456 16.35 17.63 -0.75
CA ALA A 456 17.29 18.66 -0.32
C ALA A 456 18.04 19.31 -1.49
N ASP A 457 18.38 18.55 -2.54
CA ASP A 457 18.96 19.12 -3.76
C ASP A 457 18.04 20.15 -4.41
N PHE A 458 16.72 19.94 -4.48
CA PHE A 458 15.83 20.93 -5.06
C PHE A 458 15.77 22.23 -4.26
N LEU A 459 15.98 22.15 -2.95
CA LEU A 459 16.06 23.33 -2.09
C LEU A 459 17.41 24.05 -2.21
N PHE A 460 18.52 23.30 -2.24
CA PHE A 460 19.88 23.85 -2.19
C PHE A 460 20.50 24.11 -3.56
N ASN A 461 20.13 23.33 -4.58
CA ASN A 461 20.52 23.53 -5.98
C ASN A 461 19.39 24.24 -6.76
N GLY A 462 19.76 25.19 -7.62
CA GLY A 462 18.83 25.78 -8.59
C GLY A 462 18.09 27.06 -8.15
N ASN A 463 18.52 27.71 -7.07
CA ASN A 463 18.00 29.00 -6.60
C ASN A 463 16.47 29.00 -6.39
N PHE A 464 15.90 27.88 -5.93
CA PHE A 464 14.45 27.68 -5.83
C PHE A 464 13.75 28.82 -5.07
N LEU A 465 14.20 29.14 -3.85
CA LEU A 465 13.59 30.19 -3.03
C LEU A 465 13.62 31.56 -3.72
N LYS A 466 14.74 31.89 -4.36
CA LYS A 466 14.94 33.15 -5.09
C LYS A 466 13.99 33.24 -6.29
N ARG A 467 13.93 32.19 -7.11
CA ARG A 467 12.99 32.09 -8.25
C ARG A 467 11.54 32.13 -7.80
N TRP A 468 11.21 31.44 -6.72
CA TRP A 468 9.86 31.44 -6.18
C TRP A 468 9.45 32.85 -5.73
N ALA A 469 10.34 33.56 -5.05
CA ALA A 469 10.13 34.96 -4.66
C ALA A 469 10.01 35.90 -5.88
N GLU A 470 10.84 35.73 -6.92
CA GLU A 470 10.73 36.48 -8.19
C GLU A 470 9.36 36.28 -8.86
N ILE A 471 8.89 35.04 -8.93
CA ILE A 471 7.55 34.70 -9.47
C ILE A 471 6.47 35.35 -8.61
N HIS A 472 6.58 35.27 -7.27
CA HIS A 472 5.62 35.88 -6.35
C HIS A 472 5.54 37.40 -6.53
N ASN A 473 6.68 38.10 -6.62
CA ASN A 473 6.73 39.54 -6.90
C ASN A 473 6.12 39.88 -8.26
N THR A 474 6.40 39.09 -9.29
CA THR A 474 5.81 39.27 -10.62
C THR A 474 4.28 39.17 -10.58
N MET A 475 3.75 38.23 -9.77
CA MET A 475 2.31 38.10 -9.55
C MET A 475 1.74 39.33 -8.82
N LEU A 476 2.43 39.84 -7.79
CA LEU A 476 2.00 41.02 -7.04
C LEU A 476 2.00 42.31 -7.89
N SER A 477 2.97 42.48 -8.79
CA SER A 477 3.10 43.65 -9.66
C SER A 477 2.10 43.68 -10.83
N SER A 478 1.31 42.63 -11.03
CA SER A 478 0.32 42.56 -12.09
C SER A 478 -0.90 43.46 -11.80
N PRO A 479 -1.34 44.32 -12.75
CA PRO A 479 -2.45 45.27 -12.54
C PRO A 479 -3.84 44.63 -12.38
N LYS A 480 -3.93 43.29 -12.53
CA LYS A 480 -5.18 42.51 -12.42
C LYS A 480 -5.32 41.75 -11.10
N THR A 481 -4.49 42.03 -10.08
CA THR A 481 -4.52 41.34 -8.79
C THR A 481 -5.81 41.62 -8.02
N LYS A 482 -6.83 40.80 -8.29
CA LYS A 482 -7.91 40.53 -7.33
C LYS A 482 -7.28 39.87 -6.11
N SER A 483 -7.89 40.04 -4.94
CA SER A 483 -7.51 39.28 -3.74
C SER A 483 -7.31 37.80 -4.09
N PRO A 484 -6.28 37.12 -3.56
CA PRO A 484 -6.01 35.73 -3.89
C PRO A 484 -7.28 34.89 -3.74
N ILE A 485 -7.52 33.95 -4.66
CA ILE A 485 -8.75 33.15 -4.69
C ILE A 485 -8.96 32.38 -3.36
N TYR A 486 -7.86 32.03 -2.69
CA TYR A 486 -7.85 31.34 -1.39
C TYR A 486 -7.71 32.30 -0.19
N TYR A 487 -7.68 33.61 -0.41
CA TYR A 487 -7.73 34.59 0.66
C TYR A 487 -9.18 34.76 1.13
N LEU A 488 -9.58 33.92 2.08
CA LEU A 488 -10.94 33.81 2.60
C LEU A 488 -11.01 34.25 4.09
N PRO A 489 -10.76 35.54 4.41
CA PRO A 489 -10.69 36.03 5.79
C PRO A 489 -11.99 35.82 6.57
N LYS A 490 -13.15 35.79 5.88
CA LYS A 490 -14.48 35.55 6.49
C LYS A 490 -14.64 34.16 7.09
N PHE A 491 -13.78 33.20 6.72
CA PHE A 491 -13.79 31.84 7.28
C PHE A 491 -12.76 31.66 8.40
N LYS A 492 -11.90 32.66 8.66
CA LYS A 492 -10.98 32.65 9.79
C LYS A 492 -11.75 33.05 11.04
N ARG A 493 -11.95 32.10 11.96
CA ARG A 493 -12.61 32.34 13.25
C ARG A 493 -11.55 32.88 14.21
N ASP A 494 -11.68 34.12 14.65
CA ASP A 494 -10.77 34.68 15.65
C ASP A 494 -10.90 33.90 16.97
N GLY A 495 -9.77 33.39 17.46
CA GLY A 495 -9.67 32.79 18.80
C GLY A 495 -9.90 31.28 18.92
N SER A 496 -10.17 30.52 17.84
CA SER A 496 -10.18 29.05 17.92
C SER A 496 -8.86 28.48 17.42
N SER A 497 -7.99 28.03 18.33
CA SER A 497 -7.03 26.97 17.98
C SER A 497 -7.83 25.74 17.54
N ILE A 498 -7.38 25.05 16.49
CA ILE A 498 -7.98 23.78 16.09
C ILE A 498 -7.38 22.73 17.05
N PRO A 499 -8.10 22.22 18.06
CA PRO A 499 -7.52 21.29 19.02
C PRO A 499 -7.37 19.93 18.34
N GLY A 500 -6.16 19.36 18.35
CA GLY A 500 -5.95 17.93 18.07
C GLY A 500 -5.97 17.48 16.61
N VAL A 501 -5.87 18.36 15.61
CA VAL A 501 -5.96 17.91 14.20
C VAL A 501 -4.61 17.52 13.59
N PHE A 502 -3.47 17.98 14.13
CA PHE A 502 -2.15 17.53 13.66
C PHE A 502 -1.17 17.45 14.83
N GLY A 503 -0.73 16.24 15.19
CA GLY A 503 0.48 16.07 16.00
C GLY A 503 1.66 16.56 15.16
N SER A 504 2.25 17.69 15.54
CA SER A 504 3.52 18.13 14.97
C SER A 504 4.63 17.40 15.73
N SER A 505 5.59 16.85 14.98
CA SER A 505 6.81 16.27 15.53
C SER A 505 8.02 17.01 14.96
N PRO A 506 8.10 18.36 15.07
CA PRO A 506 9.32 19.05 14.68
C PRO A 506 10.42 18.49 15.57
N SER A 507 11.42 17.89 14.94
CA SER A 507 12.60 17.44 15.66
C SER A 507 13.20 18.64 16.37
N LYS A 508 13.46 18.49 17.67
CA LYS A 508 14.31 19.44 18.40
C LYS A 508 15.56 19.64 17.57
N LYS A 509 16.05 20.88 17.45
CA LYS A 509 17.27 21.18 16.67
C LYS A 509 18.30 20.09 16.96
N SER A 510 18.54 19.22 15.97
CA SER A 510 19.67 18.30 16.07
C SER A 510 20.92 19.16 15.91
N GLY A 511 22.00 18.71 16.53
CA GLY A 511 23.14 19.55 16.86
C GLY A 511 23.89 20.19 15.72
N GLN A 512 25.06 20.72 16.07
CA GLN A 512 25.88 21.56 15.22
C GLN A 512 26.00 20.97 13.80
N THR A 513 25.57 21.77 12.82
CA THR A 513 25.68 21.44 11.40
C THR A 513 26.87 22.18 10.80
N MET A 514 27.70 21.47 10.04
CA MET A 514 28.86 22.04 9.36
C MET A 514 28.80 21.70 7.87
N ILE A 515 29.16 22.65 7.01
CA ILE A 515 29.14 22.51 5.55
C ILE A 515 30.57 22.53 5.03
N PHE A 516 30.86 21.67 4.06
CA PHE A 516 32.13 21.55 3.39
C PHE A 516 31.92 21.59 1.87
N ASP A 517 32.79 22.32 1.17
CA ASP A 517 32.88 22.30 -0.29
C ASP A 517 34.12 21.48 -0.70
N ALA A 518 33.89 20.42 -1.47
CA ALA A 518 34.95 19.61 -2.07
C ALA A 518 35.08 19.94 -3.56
N ARG A 519 36.27 20.38 -3.99
CA ARG A 519 36.57 20.69 -5.40
C ARG A 519 37.41 19.56 -6.02
N ASN A 520 37.12 19.19 -7.27
CA ASN A 520 37.94 18.27 -8.09
C ASN A 520 37.84 16.76 -7.78
N SER A 521 36.65 16.22 -7.48
CA SER A 521 36.42 14.78 -7.33
C SER A 521 35.99 14.13 -8.66
N GLU A 522 36.90 13.98 -9.62
CA GLU A 522 36.63 13.31 -10.91
C GLU A 522 36.47 11.77 -10.84
N LYS A 523 36.44 11.16 -9.64
CA LYS A 523 36.36 9.71 -9.50
C LYS A 523 35.28 9.29 -8.52
N GLU A 524 34.28 8.61 -9.08
CA GLU A 524 33.33 7.62 -8.55
C GLU A 524 32.92 7.65 -7.06
N LEU A 525 31.66 7.30 -6.83
CA LEU A 525 30.95 7.06 -5.56
C LEU A 525 31.80 6.46 -4.41
N ALA A 526 32.84 5.69 -4.72
CA ALA A 526 33.79 5.09 -3.79
C ALA A 526 34.58 6.11 -2.93
N ILE A 527 34.77 7.35 -3.40
CA ILE A 527 35.45 8.40 -2.62
C ILE A 527 34.49 9.10 -1.63
N THR A 528 33.19 9.15 -1.93
CA THR A 528 32.18 9.89 -1.17
C THR A 528 32.06 9.41 0.27
N SER A 529 32.01 8.10 0.53
CA SER A 529 31.88 7.57 1.89
C SER A 529 33.13 7.80 2.73
N SER A 530 34.31 7.79 2.09
CA SER A 530 35.58 8.14 2.75
C SER A 530 35.66 9.64 3.08
N LEU A 531 35.22 10.49 2.16
CA LEU A 531 35.20 11.94 2.32
C LEU A 531 34.18 12.38 3.37
N ALA A 532 32.99 11.75 3.38
CA ALA A 532 31.98 11.92 4.40
C ALA A 532 32.50 11.58 5.79
N LEU A 533 33.24 10.47 5.93
CA LEU A 533 33.86 10.09 7.21
C LEU A 533 34.89 11.13 7.69
N LEU A 534 35.75 11.64 6.80
CA LEU A 534 36.71 12.69 7.16
C LEU A 534 36.02 13.98 7.61
N CYS A 535 34.93 14.36 6.95
CA CYS A 535 34.13 15.52 7.36
C CYS A 535 33.49 15.29 8.73
N VAL A 536 33.00 14.07 9.00
CA VAL A 536 32.47 13.69 10.32
C VAL A 536 33.55 13.79 11.41
N GLU A 537 34.75 13.23 11.19
CA GLU A 537 35.85 13.27 12.17
C GLU A 537 36.31 14.71 12.46
N GLU A 538 36.38 15.57 11.44
CA GLU A 538 36.72 17.00 11.58
C GLU A 538 35.67 17.77 12.39
N VAL A 539 34.38 17.46 12.16
CA VAL A 539 33.28 18.03 12.94
C VAL A 539 33.38 17.57 14.39
N GLU A 540 33.56 16.28 14.65
CA GLU A 540 33.68 15.74 16.01
C GLU A 540 34.88 16.34 16.77
N SER A 541 36.02 16.49 16.09
CA SER A 541 37.23 17.12 16.63
C SER A 541 37.00 18.59 17.01
N LYS A 542 36.37 19.38 16.13
CA LYS A 542 36.08 20.80 16.40
C LYS A 542 35.06 21.03 17.51
N LEU A 543 34.14 20.09 17.68
CA LEU A 543 33.09 20.17 18.69
C LEU A 543 33.54 19.60 20.05
N GLY A 544 34.75 19.05 20.14
CA GLY A 544 35.34 18.58 21.39
C GLY A 544 34.67 17.33 21.94
N TYR A 545 34.09 16.47 21.08
CA TYR A 545 33.51 15.20 21.51
C TYR A 545 34.62 14.28 22.05
N ASP A 546 34.43 13.82 23.29
CA ASP A 546 35.35 12.89 23.95
C ASP A 546 35.21 11.50 23.32
N TYR A 547 36.33 10.90 22.89
CA TYR A 547 36.38 9.60 22.20
C TYR A 547 35.75 8.46 23.02
N ASP A 548 35.60 8.65 24.35
CA ASP A 548 35.03 7.67 25.29
C ASP A 548 33.50 7.74 25.43
N LYS A 549 32.82 8.75 24.83
CA LYS A 549 31.36 8.83 24.68
C LYS A 549 31.01 8.71 23.20
N ILE A 550 31.20 7.51 22.64
CA ILE A 550 30.97 7.22 21.22
C ILE A 550 29.55 7.65 20.82
N SER A 551 29.44 8.75 20.07
CA SER A 551 28.31 9.03 19.18
C SER A 551 28.28 7.90 18.15
N SER A 552 27.11 7.27 17.98
CA SER A 552 26.83 6.07 17.17
C SER A 552 27.98 5.53 16.27
N GLU A 553 28.29 4.23 16.37
CA GLU A 553 29.28 3.53 15.51
C GLU A 553 29.04 3.66 13.99
N TYR A 554 27.89 4.22 13.61
CA TYR A 554 27.41 4.41 12.26
C TYR A 554 26.91 5.84 12.03
N PHE A 555 26.96 6.30 10.78
CA PHE A 555 26.25 7.49 10.30
C PHE A 555 25.47 7.14 9.03
N SER A 556 24.43 7.93 8.72
CA SER A 556 23.64 7.77 7.50
C SER A 556 24.12 8.75 6.43
N LEU A 557 24.54 8.24 5.28
CA LEU A 557 25.03 9.00 4.14
C LEU A 557 23.95 9.10 3.06
N PHE A 558 23.52 10.31 2.75
CA PHE A 558 22.64 10.63 1.63
C PHE A 558 23.48 11.16 0.48
N VAL A 559 23.61 10.40 -0.61
CA VAL A 559 24.30 10.83 -1.82
C VAL A 559 23.25 11.18 -2.86
N ASN A 560 23.20 12.46 -3.24
CA ASN A 560 22.30 12.91 -4.29
C ASN A 560 22.97 12.70 -5.65
N GLU A 561 22.32 11.97 -6.54
CA GLU A 561 22.72 11.73 -7.91
C GLU A 561 21.62 12.27 -8.84
N PRO A 562 21.93 12.66 -10.09
CA PRO A 562 20.90 13.12 -11.02
C PRO A 562 19.77 12.08 -11.18
N GLY A 563 18.58 12.39 -10.63
CA GLY A 563 17.41 11.53 -10.66
C GLY A 563 17.42 10.36 -9.65
N ASN A 564 18.31 10.35 -8.67
CA ASN A 564 18.38 9.32 -7.64
C ASN A 564 18.94 9.84 -6.32
N VAL A 565 18.40 9.40 -5.17
CA VAL A 565 19.05 9.64 -3.87
C VAL A 565 19.44 8.30 -3.29
N LYS A 566 20.74 8.06 -3.16
CA LYS A 566 21.27 6.84 -2.55
C LYS A 566 21.45 7.07 -1.05
N ILE A 567 20.96 6.14 -0.23
CA ILE A 567 21.09 6.19 1.22
C ILE A 567 21.92 4.99 1.66
N GLU A 568 23.04 5.25 2.33
CA GLU A 568 23.94 4.22 2.85
C GLU A 568 24.14 4.39 4.35
N LYS A 569 24.21 3.27 5.09
CA LYS A 569 24.62 3.27 6.49
C LYS A 569 26.11 2.97 6.56
N CYS A 570 26.92 3.95 6.94
CA CYS A 570 28.38 3.85 6.93
C CYS A 570 28.92 3.61 8.35
N SER A 571 29.86 2.67 8.50
CA SER A 571 30.57 2.44 9.77
C SER A 571 31.77 3.36 9.90
N LYS A 572 31.98 3.91 11.10
CA LYS A 572 33.19 4.69 11.44
C LYS A 572 34.47 3.84 11.51
N LEU A 573 34.36 2.51 11.65
CA LEU A 573 35.48 1.59 11.86
C LEU A 573 36.00 0.93 10.55
N GLY A 574 35.28 1.06 9.44
CA GLY A 574 35.37 0.13 8.31
C GLY A 574 36.30 0.46 7.13
N ILE A 575 37.10 1.54 7.15
CA ILE A 575 37.90 1.92 5.96
C ILE A 575 39.41 1.69 6.16
N ILE A 576 39.97 0.81 5.33
CA ILE A 576 41.40 0.50 5.21
C ILE A 576 42.11 1.67 4.51
N ASN A 577 43.18 2.21 5.12
CA ASN A 577 44.05 3.36 4.70
C ASN A 577 43.75 4.76 5.29
N LYS A 578 43.53 4.87 6.61
CA LYS A 578 43.53 6.17 7.34
C LYS A 578 44.80 7.02 7.14
N ALA A 579 45.95 6.43 6.83
CA ALA A 579 47.24 7.13 6.79
C ALA A 579 47.53 7.95 5.50
N LYS A 580 46.66 7.91 4.47
CA LYS A 580 46.91 8.56 3.16
C LYS A 580 45.95 9.70 2.78
N LEU A 581 44.95 10.01 3.61
CA LEU A 581 43.87 10.94 3.26
C LEU A 581 43.81 12.07 4.31
N SER A 582 43.94 13.32 3.88
CA SER A 582 43.70 14.51 4.71
C SER A 582 42.81 15.49 3.93
N LEU A 583 41.90 16.19 4.63
CA LEU A 583 40.96 17.15 4.00
C LEU A 583 41.70 18.20 3.16
N ASN A 584 42.86 18.66 3.65
CA ASN A 584 43.72 19.61 2.95
C ASN A 584 44.30 19.07 1.64
N ASN A 585 44.64 17.77 1.59
CA ASN A 585 45.16 17.13 0.36
C ASN A 585 44.05 16.87 -0.68
N MET A 586 42.77 16.93 -0.28
CA MET A 586 41.60 16.70 -1.13
C MET A 586 40.87 17.98 -1.55
N GLY A 587 41.42 19.16 -1.24
CA GLY A 587 40.84 20.43 -1.66
C GLY A 587 39.47 20.75 -1.03
N VAL A 588 39.23 20.25 0.19
CA VAL A 588 37.98 20.49 0.93
C VAL A 588 38.10 21.75 1.78
N THR A 589 37.13 22.65 1.70
CA THR A 589 37.06 23.89 2.49
C THR A 589 35.74 23.97 3.26
N SER A 590 35.74 24.54 4.47
CA SER A 590 34.50 24.77 5.22
C SER A 590 33.71 25.95 4.64
N SER A 591 32.39 25.83 4.57
CA SER A 591 31.45 26.88 4.14
C SER A 591 30.33 27.12 5.15
N SER A 592 29.51 28.13 4.87
CA SER A 592 28.40 28.59 5.72
C SER A 592 27.06 28.44 5.01
N TRP A 593 25.98 28.33 5.79
CA TRP A 593 24.60 28.42 5.31
C TRP A 593 24.30 29.72 4.55
N ASP A 594 25.10 30.77 4.76
CA ASP A 594 24.96 32.06 4.07
C ASP A 594 25.03 31.91 2.53
N GLU A 595 25.75 30.90 2.04
CA GLU A 595 25.88 30.62 0.61
C GLU A 595 24.59 30.09 -0.03
N VAL A 596 23.59 29.67 0.76
CA VAL A 596 22.26 29.28 0.26
C VAL A 596 21.45 30.50 -0.22
N GLY A 597 21.87 31.72 0.13
CA GLY A 597 21.31 32.96 -0.40
C GLY A 597 19.92 33.33 0.13
N ALA A 598 19.45 32.68 1.20
CA ALA A 598 18.13 32.95 1.78
C ALA A 598 17.97 34.38 2.33
N HIS A 599 19.08 35.03 2.73
CA HIS A 599 19.08 36.43 3.14
C HIS A 599 18.72 37.41 2.01
N GLU A 600 18.83 36.98 0.75
CA GLU A 600 18.49 37.78 -0.43
C GLU A 600 17.06 37.52 -0.95
N VAL A 601 16.31 36.60 -0.33
CA VAL A 601 14.99 36.19 -0.83
C VAL A 601 13.93 37.22 -0.42
N GLU A 602 13.46 37.99 -1.40
CA GLU A 602 12.46 39.03 -1.21
C GLU A 602 11.10 38.61 -1.76
N PHE A 603 10.17 38.12 -0.93
CA PHE A 603 8.78 37.84 -1.36
C PHE A 603 7.95 39.11 -1.59
N ARG A 604 8.50 40.27 -1.24
CA ARG A 604 7.97 41.58 -1.57
C ARG A 604 9.16 42.49 -1.82
N GLU A 605 9.15 43.21 -2.94
CA GLU A 605 10.24 44.11 -3.33
C GLU A 605 10.64 45.04 -2.17
N GLY A 606 11.93 45.00 -1.80
CA GLY A 606 12.49 45.79 -0.70
C GLY A 606 12.30 45.20 0.71
N ASN A 607 11.64 44.05 0.85
CA ASN A 607 11.42 43.40 2.15
C ASN A 607 12.25 42.11 2.29
N LYS A 608 13.50 42.27 2.74
CA LYS A 608 14.43 41.16 3.02
C LYS A 608 14.20 40.55 4.41
N PRO A 609 14.52 39.26 4.61
CA PRO A 609 14.47 38.63 5.93
C PRO A 609 15.44 39.32 6.89
N VAL A 610 14.94 39.74 8.06
CA VAL A 610 15.77 40.31 9.14
C VAL A 610 16.55 39.25 9.92
N HIS A 611 16.11 37.98 9.82
CA HIS A 611 16.76 36.83 10.43
C HIS A 611 16.50 35.59 9.59
N VAL A 612 17.49 34.71 9.48
CA VAL A 612 17.38 33.41 8.80
C VAL A 612 18.10 32.38 9.66
N SER A 613 17.49 31.21 9.78
CA SER A 613 17.98 30.10 10.58
C SER A 613 17.78 28.79 9.82
N PHE A 614 18.81 27.95 9.82
CA PHE A 614 18.78 26.62 9.20
C PHE A 614 19.20 25.57 10.21
N TRP A 615 18.55 24.42 10.16
CA TRP A 615 18.98 23.23 10.88
C TRP A 615 18.46 21.98 10.18
N ILE A 616 19.20 20.89 10.35
CA ILE A 616 18.73 19.55 10.01
C ILE A 616 18.30 18.92 11.33
N GLY A 617 17.18 18.19 11.33
CA GLY A 617 16.67 17.53 12.51
C GLY A 617 16.68 16.02 12.33
N SER A 618 17.50 15.32 13.12
CA SER A 618 17.67 13.88 13.09
C SER A 618 18.00 13.31 14.47
N SER A 619 17.59 12.07 14.73
CA SER A 619 18.04 11.28 15.89
C SER A 619 19.46 10.75 15.72
N ASP A 620 19.87 10.54 14.47
CA ASP A 620 21.14 9.92 14.10
C ASP A 620 22.07 10.94 13.43
N GLN A 621 23.38 10.69 13.43
CA GLN A 621 24.34 11.49 12.67
C GLN A 621 24.09 11.31 11.17
N ILE A 622 23.84 12.43 10.47
CA ILE A 622 23.53 12.46 9.04
C ILE A 622 24.65 13.18 8.29
N VAL A 623 25.07 12.59 7.19
CA VAL A 623 25.91 13.24 6.19
C VAL A 623 25.15 13.30 4.89
N MET A 624 25.08 14.47 4.28
CA MET A 624 24.46 14.69 2.99
C MET A 624 25.51 15.18 2.01
N ALA A 625 25.56 14.57 0.84
CA ALA A 625 26.52 14.87 -0.20
C ALA A 625 25.74 15.25 -1.47
N ILE A 626 25.75 16.54 -1.81
CA ILE A 626 25.01 17.14 -2.93
C ILE A 626 26.01 17.56 -4.02
N PRO A 627 25.90 17.07 -5.25
CA PRO A 627 26.71 17.56 -6.37
C PRO A 627 26.36 19.03 -6.66
N SER A 628 27.39 19.84 -6.87
CA SER A 628 27.22 21.22 -7.33
C SER A 628 26.94 21.23 -8.84
N SER A 629 25.94 22.00 -9.27
CA SER A 629 25.56 22.13 -10.69
C SER A 629 26.16 23.37 -11.37
N GLU A 630 27.25 23.94 -10.83
CA GLU A 630 27.89 25.11 -11.45
C GLU A 630 28.52 24.76 -12.79
N LYS A 631 28.25 25.57 -13.81
CA LYS A 631 28.69 25.33 -15.20
C LYS A 631 30.21 25.20 -15.27
N GLY A 632 30.68 23.96 -15.45
CA GLY A 632 32.07 23.63 -15.81
C GLY A 632 33.01 23.32 -14.63
N ILE A 633 32.53 23.23 -13.39
CA ILE A 633 33.35 22.85 -12.23
C ILE A 633 32.67 21.67 -11.53
N SER A 634 33.32 20.50 -11.54
CA SER A 634 32.88 19.34 -10.73
C SER A 634 33.21 19.59 -9.26
N GLY A 635 32.18 19.79 -8.44
CA GLY A 635 32.30 19.99 -6.99
C GLY A 635 31.15 19.34 -6.24
N MET A 636 31.35 19.09 -4.95
CA MET A 636 30.35 18.49 -4.06
C MET A 636 30.23 19.29 -2.76
N LYS A 637 29.00 19.60 -2.35
CA LYS A 637 28.68 20.14 -1.02
C LYS A 637 28.39 18.99 -0.07
N ILE A 638 29.12 18.92 1.04
CA ILE A 638 28.94 17.92 2.09
C ILE A 638 28.43 18.63 3.34
N ILE A 639 27.24 18.25 3.79
CA ILE A 639 26.59 18.79 4.99
C ILE A 639 26.61 17.70 6.04
N VAL A 640 27.25 17.97 7.17
CA VAL A 640 27.31 17.04 8.31
C VAL A 640 26.45 17.61 9.44
N ALA A 641 25.42 16.86 9.83
CA ALA A 641 24.56 17.17 10.96
C ALA A 641 24.78 16.12 12.06
N VAL A 642 25.21 16.57 13.24
CA VAL A 642 25.46 15.71 14.40
C VAL A 642 24.36 15.95 15.41
N PRO A 643 23.70 14.92 15.97
CA PRO A 643 22.70 15.13 17.03
C PRO A 643 23.31 15.82 18.26
N ASN A 644 22.46 16.56 18.99
CA ASN A 644 22.85 17.28 20.22
C ASN A 644 23.05 16.34 21.42
#